data_AF-A0A094E9U3-F1
#
_entry.id   AF-A0A094E9U3-F1
#
_cell.length_a   1.000
_cell.length_b   1.000
_cell.length_c   1.000
_cell.angle_alpha   90.00
_cell.angle_beta   90.00
_cell.angle_gamma   90.00
#
_symmetry.space_group_name_H-M   'P 1'
#
loop_
_entity.id
_entity.type
_entity.pdbx_description
1 polymer ?
#
loop_
_entity_poly.entity_id
_entity_poly.type
_entity_poly.pdbx_seq_one_letter_code
_entity_poly.pdbx_strand_id
1 'polypeptide(L)'
;MAEVLGLASSVITVIDLSAKVASWCSEYYANVKNAGDDIERLQRETRGLKATLERVQSLCDGPNGAKLQESQSLSEAVKDCKKQLDQLETKLEPRATNKLMSRYGMRALRWPLKSKEVDGIMKKLGHCKDNISFSLQVEQEAQILDTHQKIVLDKLPSADNAEFDSHDEEHNARCYQGTRVELLRQIDTWASNRSSERIFWLNGMAGTGKSTISRTVAQTFADKGDLGASFFFKRGEGDRGHAGMFITTVATQLIQKLPSLAPHVQDAIEADPGISKKALKQQFNALVLQPLGKIRTHPQSSSIVIVIDALDECDREEDVRTIIRLFSQVKHITSIQIKFFLTSRPELPIRLGFEDICGKYEGLALHQVPKAIIKEDISAFLEHQLAIIREDYNKSVTRNRQLPAHWPGHTAIQSLVGMAIPLFIFATTVCRFINDRKCGQPKDQLAKVLKYETRSQASKLDATYLPVLDQLLVGVTISERRALVEEFLQVIGSIIILASPLSAASLDRLLGVPEGTVDSRTDLLHSVLSVPSRPDHPIRLLHLSFRDFLVDTEKRETNPFWVDEKDGHNKLVTRCLKLLSTSENLKKDICNLRTPERPRADVDKQTIDSHLPSDIQYACQYWEPDTDLEWNAVLQTLEGHSSAVHSVAFSHDSRLLASASDDNTDTATGTLQQTLKGHSWSVGSVAFSHDSRLLASASSDKTVKIWDTATGTLQQTLRGHSSAVDSIAFSHDSRLLASASYDNTVKVWDTATGTLQQTLEGQTLEGHGSAVVSVAFSHDSRLIASPSSDNTVKVWDAATGTLQQMLEGHSNSVSSVAFSHDSRLLASASYDKTVKVWDAAIGRLQQTLKGHSSTVDSVTFSHNSRLLASASYDNTVKVWDAAAGTLQQTLKGHSRSVSSATFSHDSRLLASASSDNTVKVWDTATGTLQQTLEGHSSAVHSVAFSHDSRLLASASDDNTVKIWDTAIGTLQQTLEGHGYVVYSVAFSHNSRLLALGSSDNTVKVWDAATGTLQQTLKGHRYTVSSVAFSHDSRLLASGSYDSTVKVWDAATGTLQQTLEVNNCFKVNTTGLLTLPISSQEVGGKSDRKGLGEFKGHSANARLCFKENYRRKDRERRFLFLKKERAVNGSGSGMVVKT
;
A
#
# COMPACT_ATOMS: atom_id res chain seq x y z
N MET A 1 -42.32 12.51 -24.11
CA MET A 1 -41.74 13.32 -25.20
C MET A 1 -42.79 13.88 -26.16
N ALA A 2 -43.68 13.06 -26.74
CA ALA A 2 -44.68 13.52 -27.73
C ALA A 2 -45.68 14.57 -27.21
N GLU A 3 -46.18 14.43 -25.96
CA GLU A 3 -47.12 15.41 -25.38
C GLU A 3 -46.45 16.73 -24.98
N VAL A 4 -45.20 16.69 -24.49
CA VAL A 4 -44.39 17.88 -24.16
C VAL A 4 -44.02 18.66 -25.43
N LEU A 5 -43.67 17.96 -26.50
CA LEU A 5 -43.47 18.56 -27.84
C LEU A 5 -44.78 19.14 -28.39
N GLY A 6 -45.93 18.52 -28.09
CA GLY A 6 -47.26 19.02 -28.45
C GLY A 6 -47.63 20.32 -27.72
N LEU A 7 -47.29 20.44 -26.44
CA LEU A 7 -47.45 21.66 -25.63
C LEU A 7 -46.52 22.78 -26.12
N ALA A 8 -45.23 22.50 -26.31
CA ALA A 8 -44.26 23.47 -26.82
C ALA A 8 -44.66 23.98 -28.23
N SER A 9 -45.12 23.10 -29.11
CA SER A 9 -45.61 23.46 -30.45
C SER A 9 -46.87 24.34 -30.40
N SER A 10 -47.81 24.00 -29.52
CA SER A 10 -49.05 24.77 -29.32
C SER A 10 -48.80 26.15 -28.71
N VAL A 11 -47.78 26.30 -27.86
CA VAL A 11 -47.44 27.61 -27.28
C VAL A 11 -46.55 28.46 -28.18
N ILE A 12 -45.63 27.86 -28.94
CA ILE A 12 -44.89 28.59 -30.00
C ILE A 12 -45.87 29.18 -31.01
N THR A 13 -46.94 28.43 -31.36
CA THR A 13 -48.01 28.97 -32.21
C THR A 13 -48.77 30.11 -31.53
N VAL A 14 -49.04 30.07 -30.21
CA VAL A 14 -49.63 31.21 -29.46
C VAL A 14 -48.71 32.44 -29.48
N ILE A 15 -47.40 32.27 -29.32
CA ILE A 15 -46.41 33.36 -29.33
C ILE A 15 -46.27 33.98 -30.73
N ASP A 16 -46.26 33.16 -31.78
CA ASP A 16 -46.19 33.62 -33.18
C ASP A 16 -47.49 34.31 -33.61
N LEU A 17 -48.65 33.75 -33.25
CA LEU A 17 -49.96 34.34 -33.52
C LEU A 17 -50.15 35.68 -32.77
N SER A 18 -49.76 35.77 -31.49
CA SER A 18 -49.83 37.03 -30.73
C SER A 18 -48.88 38.10 -31.28
N ALA A 19 -47.69 37.73 -31.76
CA ALA A 19 -46.75 38.65 -32.42
C ALA A 19 -47.28 39.13 -33.78
N LYS A 20 -47.92 38.26 -34.57
CA LYS A 20 -48.58 38.63 -35.84
C LYS A 20 -49.76 39.57 -35.63
N VAL A 21 -50.60 39.29 -34.63
CA VAL A 21 -51.71 40.17 -34.21
C VAL A 21 -51.19 41.54 -33.79
N ALA A 22 -50.10 41.61 -33.01
CA ALA A 22 -49.49 42.88 -32.60
C ALA A 22 -48.85 43.64 -33.78
N SER A 23 -48.16 42.93 -34.68
CA SER A 23 -47.56 43.50 -35.89
C SER A 23 -48.62 44.12 -36.79
N TRP A 24 -49.73 43.43 -37.03
CA TRP A 24 -50.78 43.94 -37.92
C TRP A 24 -51.58 45.10 -37.33
N CYS A 25 -51.79 45.12 -36.01
CA CYS A 25 -52.32 46.30 -35.32
C CYS A 25 -51.42 47.54 -35.53
N SER A 26 -50.09 47.34 -35.59
CA SER A 26 -49.11 48.40 -35.84
C SER A 26 -49.00 48.78 -37.33
N GLU A 27 -49.06 47.82 -38.24
CA GLU A 27 -48.91 48.00 -39.69
C GLU A 27 -50.14 48.71 -40.30
N TYR A 28 -51.33 48.45 -39.75
CA TYR A 28 -52.56 49.14 -40.11
C TYR A 28 -52.55 50.63 -39.74
N TYR A 29 -51.97 51.01 -38.59
CA TYR A 29 -51.80 52.42 -38.21
C TYR A 29 -50.94 53.18 -39.24
N ALA A 30 -49.98 52.50 -39.86
CA ALA A 30 -49.11 53.09 -40.87
C ALA A 30 -49.79 53.26 -42.25
N ASN A 31 -50.82 52.47 -42.58
CA ASN A 31 -51.44 52.44 -43.91
C ASN A 31 -52.97 52.40 -43.88
N VAL A 32 -53.61 53.56 -43.87
CA VAL A 32 -55.08 53.69 -43.83
C VAL A 32 -55.70 53.57 -45.24
N LYS A 33 -55.79 52.36 -45.81
CA LYS A 33 -56.55 52.15 -47.06
C LYS A 33 -57.55 50.98 -47.07
N ASN A 34 -57.37 49.87 -46.33
CA ASN A 34 -58.27 48.69 -46.38
C ASN A 34 -58.71 48.16 -44.99
N ALA A 35 -59.44 48.98 -44.23
CA ALA A 35 -59.90 48.65 -42.87
C ALA A 35 -60.75 47.37 -42.70
N GLY A 36 -61.50 46.96 -43.73
CA GLY A 36 -62.43 45.83 -43.62
C GLY A 36 -61.72 44.47 -43.59
N ASP A 37 -60.83 44.23 -44.55
CA ASP A 37 -60.08 42.98 -44.67
C ASP A 37 -59.14 42.78 -43.48
N ASP A 38 -58.57 43.87 -42.97
CA ASP A 38 -57.66 43.85 -41.81
C ASP A 38 -58.39 43.52 -40.49
N ILE A 39 -59.64 43.99 -40.31
CA ILE A 39 -60.48 43.61 -39.15
C ILE A 39 -60.84 42.13 -39.21
N GLU A 40 -61.31 41.62 -40.35
CA GLU A 40 -61.67 40.20 -40.48
C GLU A 40 -60.47 39.29 -40.29
N ARG A 41 -59.30 39.71 -40.79
CA ARG A 41 -58.04 38.98 -40.61
C ARG A 41 -57.59 38.98 -39.15
N LEU A 42 -57.70 40.12 -38.46
CA LEU A 42 -57.39 40.22 -37.03
C LEU A 42 -58.36 39.38 -36.16
N GLN A 43 -59.65 39.38 -36.48
CA GLN A 43 -60.66 38.55 -35.81
C GLN A 43 -60.41 37.05 -36.04
N ARG A 44 -59.91 36.66 -37.21
CA ARG A 44 -59.58 35.26 -37.53
C ARG A 44 -58.41 34.77 -36.69
N GLU A 45 -57.33 35.55 -36.61
CA GLU A 45 -56.17 35.17 -35.80
C GLU A 45 -56.42 35.30 -34.29
N THR A 46 -57.24 36.28 -33.85
CA THR A 46 -57.64 36.39 -32.43
C THR A 46 -58.42 35.14 -32.01
N ARG A 47 -59.33 34.65 -32.86
CA ARG A 47 -60.05 33.38 -32.63
C ARG A 47 -59.12 32.17 -32.69
N GLY A 48 -58.17 32.15 -33.62
CA GLY A 48 -57.13 31.11 -33.69
C GLY A 48 -56.29 31.05 -32.41
N LEU A 49 -55.85 32.20 -31.91
CA LEU A 49 -55.08 32.33 -30.68
C LEU A 49 -55.88 31.87 -29.45
N LYS A 50 -57.17 32.22 -29.37
CA LYS A 50 -58.08 31.80 -28.31
C LYS A 50 -58.31 30.28 -28.31
N ALA A 51 -58.52 29.67 -29.47
CA ALA A 51 -58.67 28.22 -29.60
C ALA A 51 -57.40 27.46 -29.18
N THR A 52 -56.22 28.01 -29.47
CA THR A 52 -54.95 27.42 -29.04
C THR A 52 -54.72 27.59 -27.53
N LEU A 53 -55.09 28.74 -26.94
CA LEU A 53 -55.07 28.94 -25.49
C LEU A 53 -56.04 27.99 -24.75
N GLU A 54 -57.19 27.68 -25.32
CA GLU A 54 -58.15 26.71 -24.76
C GLU A 54 -57.60 25.27 -24.80
N ARG A 55 -56.85 24.91 -25.84
CA ARG A 55 -56.11 23.65 -25.89
C ARG A 55 -55.00 23.57 -24.85
N VAL A 56 -54.27 24.66 -24.63
CA VAL A 56 -53.23 24.71 -23.59
C VAL A 56 -53.87 24.59 -22.20
N GLN A 57 -55.02 25.21 -21.98
CA GLN A 57 -55.75 25.13 -20.71
C GLN A 57 -56.32 23.74 -20.44
N SER A 58 -56.90 23.06 -21.44
CA SER A 58 -57.41 21.70 -21.27
C SER A 58 -56.30 20.66 -21.03
N LEU A 59 -55.09 20.90 -21.55
CA LEU A 59 -53.91 20.09 -21.25
C LEU A 59 -53.39 20.33 -19.82
N CYS A 60 -53.51 21.57 -19.30
CA CYS A 60 -53.20 21.89 -17.91
C CYS A 60 -54.21 21.28 -16.91
N ASP A 61 -55.47 21.07 -17.33
CA ASP A 61 -56.54 20.50 -16.50
C ASP A 61 -56.63 18.96 -16.58
N GLY A 62 -55.74 18.29 -17.33
CA GLY A 62 -55.71 16.83 -17.52
C GLY A 62 -55.07 16.03 -16.36
N PRO A 63 -54.91 14.70 -16.47
CA PRO A 63 -54.40 13.84 -15.39
C PRO A 63 -52.94 14.09 -14.98
N ASN A 64 -52.11 14.67 -15.86
CA ASN A 64 -50.77 15.19 -15.52
C ASN A 64 -50.80 16.67 -15.05
N GLY A 65 -51.99 17.29 -15.03
CA GLY A 65 -52.24 18.67 -14.67
C GLY A 65 -51.94 19.00 -13.21
N ALA A 66 -51.97 18.01 -12.31
CA ALA A 66 -51.59 18.21 -10.90
C ALA A 66 -50.11 18.63 -10.73
N LYS A 67 -49.22 18.23 -11.65
CA LYS A 67 -47.80 18.68 -11.67
C LYS A 67 -47.63 20.06 -12.30
N LEU A 68 -48.55 20.48 -13.18
CA LEU A 68 -48.59 21.81 -13.80
C LEU A 68 -49.33 22.85 -12.94
N GLN A 69 -50.24 22.41 -12.07
CA GLN A 69 -51.05 23.24 -11.17
C GLN A 69 -50.25 23.89 -10.02
N GLU A 70 -49.02 23.43 -9.73
CA GLU A 70 -48.16 24.08 -8.74
C GLU A 70 -47.70 25.48 -9.19
N SER A 71 -47.72 25.77 -10.50
CA SER A 71 -47.50 27.11 -11.04
C SER A 71 -48.82 27.88 -11.14
N GLN A 72 -49.29 28.42 -10.01
CA GLN A 72 -50.40 29.41 -10.00
C GLN A 72 -50.15 30.53 -11.02
N SER A 73 -48.87 30.90 -11.22
CA SER A 73 -48.37 31.88 -12.20
C SER A 73 -48.76 31.58 -13.65
N LEU A 74 -48.53 30.37 -14.16
CA LEU A 74 -48.80 30.05 -15.57
C LEU A 74 -50.31 29.98 -15.86
N SER A 75 -51.09 29.40 -14.95
CA SER A 75 -52.55 29.35 -15.05
C SER A 75 -53.16 30.75 -14.99
N GLU A 76 -52.67 31.62 -14.10
CA GLU A 76 -53.09 33.02 -14.01
C GLU A 76 -52.70 33.82 -15.26
N ALA A 77 -51.48 33.63 -15.78
CA ALA A 77 -51.03 34.30 -17.00
C ALA A 77 -51.86 33.91 -18.23
N VAL A 78 -52.17 32.62 -18.40
CA VAL A 78 -53.04 32.12 -19.48
C VAL A 78 -54.47 32.64 -19.34
N LYS A 79 -55.02 32.66 -18.12
CA LYS A 79 -56.36 33.23 -17.84
C LYS A 79 -56.41 34.73 -18.09
N ASP A 80 -55.39 35.49 -17.70
CA ASP A 80 -55.33 36.93 -17.97
C ASP A 80 -55.20 37.21 -19.47
N CYS A 81 -54.39 36.43 -20.20
CA CYS A 81 -54.30 36.51 -21.66
C CYS A 81 -55.66 36.31 -22.34
N LYS A 82 -56.39 35.26 -21.92
CA LYS A 82 -57.72 34.95 -22.44
C LYS A 82 -58.70 36.11 -22.19
N LYS A 83 -58.68 36.68 -20.98
CA LYS A 83 -59.49 37.85 -20.61
C LYS A 83 -59.17 39.08 -21.46
N GLN A 84 -57.90 39.35 -21.76
CA GLN A 84 -57.52 40.45 -22.65
C GLN A 84 -57.97 40.22 -24.09
N LEU A 85 -57.90 38.97 -24.59
CA LEU A 85 -58.37 38.60 -25.92
C LEU A 85 -59.89 38.70 -26.06
N ASP A 86 -60.65 38.31 -25.03
CA ASP A 86 -62.11 38.49 -24.99
C ASP A 86 -62.51 39.97 -25.02
N GLN A 87 -61.75 40.82 -24.32
CA GLN A 87 -61.94 42.28 -24.37
C GLN A 87 -61.59 42.89 -25.73
N LEU A 88 -60.65 42.29 -26.47
CA LEU A 88 -60.30 42.72 -27.81
C LEU A 88 -61.35 42.26 -28.83
N GLU A 89 -61.82 41.01 -28.74
CA GLU A 89 -62.85 40.42 -29.62
C GLU A 89 -64.19 41.17 -29.50
N THR A 90 -64.65 41.43 -28.27
CA THR A 90 -65.88 42.21 -28.01
C THR A 90 -65.81 43.66 -28.51
N LYS A 91 -64.61 44.23 -28.64
CA LYS A 91 -64.41 45.58 -29.20
C LYS A 91 -64.23 45.58 -30.72
N LEU A 92 -63.85 44.45 -31.32
CA LEU A 92 -63.72 44.27 -32.77
C LEU A 92 -65.03 43.85 -33.43
N GLU A 93 -66.03 43.38 -32.67
CA GLU A 93 -67.39 43.13 -33.15
C GLU A 93 -68.04 44.43 -33.69
N PRO A 94 -68.63 44.44 -34.91
CA PRO A 94 -69.30 45.61 -35.43
C PRO A 94 -70.52 45.95 -34.58
N ARG A 95 -70.56 47.16 -33.99
CA ARG A 95 -71.78 47.67 -33.35
C ARG A 95 -72.93 47.57 -34.33
N ALA A 96 -73.95 46.78 -33.98
CA ALA A 96 -75.20 46.69 -34.72
C ALA A 96 -75.89 48.06 -34.76
N THR A 97 -75.53 48.90 -35.73
CA THR A 97 -76.37 50.03 -36.13
C THR A 97 -77.58 49.46 -36.86
N ASN A 98 -78.74 49.73 -36.26
CA ASN A 98 -80.10 49.41 -36.68
C ASN A 98 -80.31 49.19 -38.19
N LYS A 99 -81.10 48.15 -38.49
CA LYS A 99 -81.77 47.89 -39.77
C LYS A 99 -82.50 49.14 -40.28
N LEU A 100 -81.86 49.94 -41.14
CA LEU A 100 -82.44 50.79 -42.18
C LEU A 100 -81.34 51.67 -42.78
N MET A 101 -80.69 51.19 -43.84
CA MET A 101 -80.05 51.97 -44.93
C MET A 101 -79.27 50.99 -45.82
N SER A 102 -80.03 50.26 -46.63
CA SER A 102 -79.54 49.57 -47.82
C SER A 102 -79.96 50.44 -49.01
N ARG A 103 -79.00 51.19 -49.55
CA ARG A 103 -78.84 51.67 -50.94
C ARG A 103 -77.96 52.91 -50.93
N TYR A 104 -76.97 52.90 -51.80
CA TYR A 104 -75.82 53.83 -51.96
C TYR A 104 -74.57 53.45 -51.17
N GLY A 105 -73.48 53.31 -51.93
CA GLY A 105 -72.20 52.76 -51.52
C GLY A 105 -71.33 53.69 -50.67
N MET A 106 -70.16 53.14 -50.33
CA MET A 106 -69.18 53.55 -49.31
C MET A 106 -69.48 53.02 -47.89
N ARG A 107 -69.01 51.80 -47.61
CA ARG A 107 -68.67 51.38 -46.24
C ARG A 107 -67.18 51.55 -46.04
N ALA A 108 -66.75 52.78 -45.72
CA ALA A 108 -65.50 52.96 -45.00
C ALA A 108 -65.73 52.51 -43.56
N LEU A 109 -65.41 51.25 -43.25
CA LEU A 109 -65.35 50.74 -41.88
C LEU A 109 -64.32 51.59 -41.12
N ARG A 110 -64.77 52.51 -40.26
CA ARG A 110 -63.89 53.23 -39.32
C ARG A 110 -63.47 52.26 -38.22
N TRP A 111 -62.17 52.19 -37.99
CA TRP A 111 -61.56 51.36 -36.94
C TRP A 111 -62.13 51.72 -35.54
N PRO A 112 -62.51 50.74 -34.71
CA PRO A 112 -63.22 50.98 -33.45
C PRO A 112 -62.33 51.38 -32.25
N LEU A 113 -61.00 51.33 -32.34
CA LEU A 113 -60.08 51.54 -31.21
C LEU A 113 -59.28 52.86 -31.33
N LYS A 114 -59.05 53.54 -30.20
CA LYS A 114 -58.17 54.73 -30.12
C LYS A 114 -56.70 54.33 -29.92
N SER A 115 -55.74 55.09 -30.46
CA SER A 115 -54.29 54.78 -30.43
C SER A 115 -53.75 54.44 -29.02
N LYS A 116 -54.11 55.21 -27.99
CA LYS A 116 -53.71 54.91 -26.59
C LYS A 116 -54.23 53.57 -26.06
N GLU A 117 -55.37 53.10 -26.57
CA GLU A 117 -55.97 51.83 -26.12
C GLU A 117 -55.31 50.64 -26.81
N VAL A 118 -54.92 50.78 -28.09
CA VAL A 118 -54.16 49.76 -28.83
C VAL A 118 -52.78 49.56 -28.21
N ASP A 119 -52.07 50.65 -27.90
CA ASP A 119 -50.77 50.59 -27.21
C ASP A 119 -50.89 49.93 -25.83
N GLY A 120 -51.98 50.21 -25.11
CA GLY A 120 -52.25 49.60 -23.80
C GLY A 120 -52.51 48.10 -23.88
N ILE A 121 -53.23 47.64 -24.90
CA ILE A 121 -53.51 46.23 -25.16
C ILE A 121 -52.22 45.52 -25.63
N MET A 122 -51.43 46.15 -26.50
CA MET A 122 -50.14 45.61 -26.97
C MET A 122 -49.13 45.43 -25.84
N LYS A 123 -49.01 46.40 -24.92
CA LYS A 123 -48.12 46.25 -23.75
C LYS A 123 -48.54 45.10 -22.84
N LYS A 124 -49.85 44.89 -22.66
CA LYS A 124 -50.37 43.79 -21.83
C LYS A 124 -50.19 42.43 -22.48
N LEU A 125 -50.46 42.32 -23.79
CA LEU A 125 -50.19 41.10 -24.57
C LEU A 125 -48.68 40.79 -24.65
N GLY A 126 -47.83 41.82 -24.78
CA GLY A 126 -46.38 41.68 -24.71
C GLY A 126 -45.92 41.15 -23.35
N HIS A 127 -46.41 41.72 -22.25
CA HIS A 127 -46.06 41.26 -20.92
C HIS A 127 -46.55 39.82 -20.64
N CYS A 128 -47.74 39.47 -21.13
CA CYS A 128 -48.27 38.12 -21.02
C CYS A 128 -47.45 37.11 -21.85
N LYS A 129 -47.05 37.48 -23.06
CA LYS A 129 -46.12 36.70 -23.90
C LYS A 129 -44.81 36.44 -23.17
N ASP A 130 -44.21 37.47 -22.58
CA ASP A 130 -42.92 37.36 -21.91
C ASP A 130 -43.04 36.46 -20.66
N ASN A 131 -44.11 36.59 -19.88
CA ASN A 131 -44.33 35.76 -18.68
C ASN A 131 -44.61 34.29 -19.02
N ILE A 132 -45.40 34.01 -20.08
CA ILE A 132 -45.67 32.64 -20.54
C ILE A 132 -44.39 32.02 -21.14
N SER A 133 -43.65 32.76 -21.96
CA SER A 133 -42.38 32.29 -22.53
C SER A 133 -41.33 32.00 -21.45
N PHE A 134 -41.23 32.88 -20.44
CA PHE A 134 -40.30 32.70 -19.32
C PHE A 134 -40.67 31.49 -18.45
N SER A 135 -41.95 31.35 -18.11
CA SER A 135 -42.43 30.21 -17.29
C SER A 135 -42.21 28.87 -17.99
N LEU A 136 -42.42 28.81 -19.32
CA LEU A 136 -42.20 27.61 -20.11
C LEU A 136 -40.72 27.29 -20.35
N GLN A 137 -39.85 28.30 -20.48
CA GLN A 137 -38.41 28.07 -20.54
C GLN A 137 -37.90 27.41 -19.25
N VAL A 138 -38.33 27.91 -18.09
CA VAL A 138 -37.96 27.34 -16.78
C VAL A 138 -38.48 25.90 -16.64
N GLU A 139 -39.69 25.61 -17.13
CA GLU A 139 -40.31 24.27 -17.01
C GLU A 139 -39.78 23.27 -18.04
N GLN A 140 -39.45 23.71 -19.25
CA GLN A 140 -38.80 22.89 -20.27
C GLN A 140 -37.37 22.54 -19.83
N GLU A 141 -36.64 23.48 -19.24
CA GLU A 141 -35.33 23.21 -18.62
C GLU A 141 -35.46 22.19 -17.48
N ALA A 142 -36.45 22.33 -16.58
CA ALA A 142 -36.68 21.39 -15.49
C ALA A 142 -37.04 19.97 -15.97
N GLN A 143 -37.90 19.82 -16.98
CA GLN A 143 -38.27 18.51 -17.53
C GLN A 143 -37.13 17.84 -18.32
N ILE A 144 -36.35 18.63 -19.07
CA ILE A 144 -35.14 18.14 -19.72
C ILE A 144 -34.17 17.62 -18.67
N LEU A 145 -34.00 18.36 -17.57
CA LEU A 145 -33.12 17.97 -16.47
C LEU A 145 -33.59 16.68 -15.77
N ASP A 146 -34.89 16.54 -15.49
CA ASP A 146 -35.50 15.31 -14.95
C ASP A 146 -35.30 14.10 -15.88
N THR A 147 -35.36 14.33 -17.20
CA THR A 147 -35.12 13.27 -18.21
C THR A 147 -33.65 12.84 -18.23
N HIS A 148 -32.71 13.80 -18.25
CA HIS A 148 -31.27 13.49 -18.19
C HIS A 148 -30.92 12.78 -16.88
N GLN A 149 -31.51 13.23 -15.76
CA GLN A 149 -31.32 12.61 -14.45
C GLN A 149 -31.74 11.14 -14.47
N LYS A 150 -32.94 10.81 -14.95
CA LYS A 150 -33.40 9.41 -15.06
C LYS A 150 -32.48 8.55 -15.92
N ILE A 151 -32.06 9.07 -17.08
CA ILE A 151 -31.15 8.35 -17.99
C ILE A 151 -29.80 8.05 -17.32
N VAL A 152 -29.26 9.00 -16.57
CA VAL A 152 -27.98 8.81 -15.87
C VAL A 152 -28.13 7.84 -14.69
N LEU A 153 -29.20 7.98 -13.91
CA LEU A 153 -29.50 7.08 -12.78
C LEU A 153 -29.71 5.63 -13.23
N ASP A 154 -30.31 5.39 -14.40
CA ASP A 154 -30.49 4.04 -14.97
C ASP A 154 -29.17 3.43 -15.50
N LYS A 155 -28.19 4.26 -15.89
CA LYS A 155 -26.94 3.81 -16.52
C LYS A 155 -25.76 3.70 -15.57
N LEU A 156 -25.74 4.43 -14.46
CA LEU A 156 -24.66 4.39 -13.48
C LEU A 156 -25.00 3.44 -12.33
N PRO A 157 -24.22 2.37 -12.09
CA PRO A 157 -24.44 1.51 -10.94
C PRO A 157 -24.05 2.23 -9.64
N SER A 158 -24.84 2.04 -8.59
CA SER A 158 -24.59 2.53 -7.23
C SER A 158 -24.44 1.37 -6.25
N ALA A 159 -23.62 1.55 -5.22
CA ALA A 159 -23.48 0.56 -4.15
C ALA A 159 -24.72 0.58 -3.24
N ASP A 160 -25.33 -0.59 -3.04
CA ASP A 160 -26.49 -0.74 -2.15
C ASP A 160 -26.10 -0.44 -0.69
N ASN A 161 -26.97 0.26 0.05
CA ASN A 161 -26.82 0.58 1.47
C ASN A 161 -25.55 1.36 1.86
N ALA A 162 -24.86 2.00 0.91
CA ALA A 162 -23.70 2.84 1.21
C ALA A 162 -24.04 4.20 1.87
N GLU A 163 -25.30 4.62 1.76
CA GLU A 163 -25.82 5.89 2.28
C GLU A 163 -26.08 5.87 3.79
N PHE A 164 -25.92 7.02 4.44
CA PHE A 164 -26.02 7.17 5.89
C PHE A 164 -27.43 6.91 6.46
N ASP A 165 -28.46 7.06 5.64
CA ASP A 165 -29.89 6.91 5.95
C ASP A 165 -30.49 5.64 5.32
N SER A 166 -29.64 4.73 4.84
CA SER A 166 -30.08 3.40 4.43
C SER A 166 -30.68 2.62 5.61
N HIS A 167 -31.58 1.68 5.33
CA HIS A 167 -32.24 0.84 6.34
C HIS A 167 -31.22 0.10 7.23
N ASP A 168 -30.10 -0.33 6.66
CA ASP A 168 -29.00 -0.99 7.37
C ASP A 168 -28.27 -0.07 8.36
N GLU A 169 -28.41 1.25 8.24
CA GLU A 169 -27.83 2.26 9.11
C GLU A 169 -28.82 2.84 10.14
N GLU A 170 -30.12 2.55 10.02
CA GLU A 170 -31.20 3.10 10.85
C GLU A 170 -30.99 2.88 12.36
N HIS A 171 -30.51 1.68 12.72
CA HIS A 171 -30.34 1.27 14.12
C HIS A 171 -28.96 1.64 14.70
N ASN A 172 -28.09 2.29 13.92
CA ASN A 172 -26.76 2.64 14.36
C ASN A 172 -26.73 3.93 15.21
N ALA A 173 -26.01 3.89 16.33
CA ALA A 173 -26.02 4.95 17.34
C ALA A 173 -25.36 6.26 16.86
N ARG A 174 -26.06 7.39 16.98
CA ARG A 174 -25.58 8.77 16.71
C ARG A 174 -25.02 9.43 17.98
N CYS A 175 -24.34 10.57 17.86
CA CYS A 175 -23.87 11.31 19.02
C CYS A 175 -25.07 11.74 19.87
N TYR A 176 -24.98 11.55 21.18
CA TYR A 176 -26.03 11.99 22.08
C TYR A 176 -26.04 13.51 22.21
N GLN A 177 -27.23 14.09 22.42
CA GLN A 177 -27.39 15.53 22.57
C GLN A 177 -26.58 16.05 23.76
N GLY A 178 -25.70 17.02 23.51
CA GLY A 178 -24.79 17.55 24.53
C GLY A 178 -23.44 16.83 24.64
N THR A 179 -23.17 15.81 23.82
CA THR A 179 -21.83 15.19 23.70
C THR A 179 -21.12 15.66 22.45
N ARG A 180 -19.78 15.75 22.49
CA ARG A 180 -18.92 16.16 21.35
C ARG A 180 -19.27 17.53 20.77
N VAL A 181 -19.87 18.40 21.58
CA VAL A 181 -20.45 19.68 21.14
C VAL A 181 -19.43 20.56 20.44
N GLU A 182 -18.25 20.76 21.05
CA GLU A 182 -17.21 21.62 20.49
C GLU A 182 -16.63 21.07 19.18
N LEU A 183 -16.48 19.74 19.09
CA LEU A 183 -16.02 19.07 17.87
C LEU A 183 -17.03 19.25 16.72
N LEU A 184 -18.32 19.01 16.99
CA LEU A 184 -19.38 19.19 15.99
C LEU A 184 -19.48 20.66 15.56
N ARG A 185 -19.30 21.60 16.49
CA ARG A 185 -19.24 23.04 16.21
C ARG A 185 -18.04 23.41 15.32
N GLN A 186 -16.87 22.81 15.56
CA GLN A 186 -15.70 23.02 14.71
C GLN A 186 -15.95 22.51 13.29
N ILE A 187 -16.53 21.31 13.14
CA ILE A 187 -16.88 20.74 11.83
C ILE A 187 -17.89 21.63 11.10
N ASP A 188 -18.90 22.15 11.81
CA ASP A 188 -19.88 23.07 11.21
C ASP A 188 -19.27 24.40 10.77
N THR A 189 -18.36 24.94 11.59
CA THR A 189 -17.59 26.15 11.27
C THR A 189 -16.70 25.90 10.05
N TRP A 190 -16.02 24.75 10.00
CA TRP A 190 -15.23 24.34 8.86
C TRP A 190 -16.09 24.23 7.60
N ALA A 191 -17.26 23.60 7.66
CA ALA A 191 -18.14 23.41 6.52
C ALA A 191 -18.66 24.73 5.96
N SER A 192 -18.98 25.69 6.82
CA SER A 192 -19.52 27.00 6.43
C SER A 192 -18.44 28.01 5.97
N ASN A 193 -17.18 27.84 6.39
CA ASN A 193 -16.11 28.79 6.06
C ASN A 193 -15.60 28.65 4.62
N ARG A 194 -15.73 29.67 3.77
CA ARG A 194 -15.24 29.61 2.37
C ARG A 194 -13.71 29.49 2.25
N SER A 195 -12.97 29.98 3.23
CA SER A 195 -11.50 29.99 3.24
C SER A 195 -10.86 28.71 3.80
N SER A 196 -11.64 27.82 4.41
CA SER A 196 -11.11 26.57 4.97
C SER A 196 -10.69 25.59 3.86
N GLU A 197 -9.80 24.67 4.21
CA GLU A 197 -9.36 23.62 3.29
C GLU A 197 -10.53 22.71 2.88
N ARG A 198 -10.44 22.13 1.67
CA ARG A 198 -11.55 21.34 1.09
C ARG A 198 -11.76 20.00 1.77
N ILE A 199 -10.79 19.52 2.54
CA ILE A 199 -10.81 18.20 3.17
C ILE A 199 -10.69 18.37 4.68
N PHE A 200 -11.60 17.77 5.44
CA PHE A 200 -11.51 17.62 6.89
C PHE A 200 -11.31 16.15 7.21
N TRP A 201 -10.21 15.83 7.88
CA TRP A 201 -9.84 14.47 8.24
C TRP A 201 -9.95 14.27 9.75
N LEU A 202 -10.98 13.52 10.17
CA LEU A 202 -11.18 13.10 11.54
C LEU A 202 -10.55 11.71 11.75
N ASN A 203 -9.41 11.66 12.43
CA ASN A 203 -8.72 10.40 12.71
C ASN A 203 -8.81 9.98 14.19
N GLY A 204 -8.70 8.69 14.45
CA GLY A 204 -8.76 8.18 15.81
C GLY A 204 -8.59 6.66 15.88
N MET A 205 -8.14 6.18 17.04
CA MET A 205 -8.00 4.74 17.31
C MET A 205 -9.36 4.03 17.26
N ALA A 206 -9.34 2.69 17.24
CA ALA A 206 -10.56 1.89 17.34
C ALA A 206 -11.37 2.28 18.59
N GLY A 207 -12.69 2.33 18.45
CA GLY A 207 -13.59 2.60 19.59
C GLY A 207 -13.64 4.05 20.10
N THR A 208 -13.08 5.02 19.37
CA THR A 208 -13.12 6.45 19.73
C THR A 208 -14.41 7.18 19.30
N GLY A 209 -15.29 6.53 18.52
CA GLY A 209 -16.59 7.08 18.11
C GLY A 209 -16.63 7.74 16.71
N LYS A 210 -15.63 7.51 15.85
CA LYS A 210 -15.53 8.10 14.50
C LYS A 210 -16.82 7.97 13.66
N SER A 211 -17.31 6.74 13.44
CA SER A 211 -18.51 6.49 12.64
C SER A 211 -19.78 7.08 13.24
N THR A 212 -19.86 7.14 14.57
CA THR A 212 -20.96 7.81 15.27
C THR A 212 -20.94 9.32 15.02
N ILE A 213 -19.77 9.95 15.00
CA ILE A 213 -19.59 11.35 14.64
C ILE A 213 -19.95 11.55 13.17
N SER A 214 -19.45 10.72 12.26
CA SER A 214 -19.74 10.80 10.83
C SER A 214 -21.23 10.74 10.51
N ARG A 215 -21.98 9.79 11.10
CA ARG A 215 -23.44 9.70 10.93
C ARG A 215 -24.17 10.92 11.49
N THR A 216 -23.69 11.49 12.58
CA THR A 216 -24.26 12.73 13.15
C THR A 216 -24.01 13.92 12.22
N VAL A 217 -22.80 14.02 11.66
CA VAL A 217 -22.41 15.06 10.70
C VAL A 217 -23.22 14.94 9.42
N ALA A 218 -23.36 13.74 8.87
CA ALA A 218 -24.19 13.47 7.68
C ALA A 218 -25.65 13.90 7.90
N GLN A 219 -26.28 13.48 9.01
CA GLN A 219 -27.64 13.89 9.33
C GLN A 219 -27.76 15.41 9.49
N THR A 220 -26.82 16.04 10.20
CA THR A 220 -26.85 17.50 10.42
C THR A 220 -26.80 18.26 9.10
N PHE A 221 -25.97 17.82 8.14
CA PHE A 221 -25.92 18.44 6.82
C PHE A 221 -27.09 18.05 5.93
N ALA A 222 -27.69 16.87 6.11
CA ALA A 222 -28.93 16.50 5.42
C ALA A 222 -30.10 17.39 5.86
N ASP A 223 -30.24 17.61 7.18
CA ASP A 223 -31.28 18.46 7.78
C ASP A 223 -31.16 19.92 7.34
N LYS A 224 -29.92 20.41 7.19
CA LYS A 224 -29.63 21.76 6.66
C LYS A 224 -29.80 21.85 5.14
N GLY A 225 -29.85 20.72 4.44
CA GLY A 225 -29.87 20.67 2.99
C GLY A 225 -28.51 20.95 2.33
N ASP A 226 -27.40 20.78 3.05
CA ASP A 226 -26.03 20.99 2.56
C ASP A 226 -25.30 19.67 2.20
N LEU A 227 -25.86 18.50 2.58
CA LEU A 227 -25.30 17.20 2.23
C LEU A 227 -25.43 16.95 0.72
N GLY A 228 -24.30 16.65 0.08
CA GLY A 228 -24.21 16.31 -1.35
C GLY A 228 -24.20 14.83 -1.62
N ALA A 229 -23.41 14.08 -0.85
CA ALA A 229 -23.34 12.63 -0.92
C ALA A 229 -22.80 12.06 0.40
N SER A 230 -23.10 10.79 0.66
CA SER A 230 -22.55 10.01 1.75
C SER A 230 -22.14 8.61 1.31
N PHE A 231 -21.01 8.13 1.82
CA PHE A 231 -20.54 6.77 1.56
C PHE A 231 -19.86 6.19 2.81
N PHE A 232 -20.37 5.06 3.27
CA PHE A 232 -19.87 4.37 4.47
C PHE A 232 -19.19 3.06 4.08
N PHE A 233 -17.85 3.09 4.05
CA PHE A 233 -17.03 1.90 3.78
C PHE A 233 -17.21 0.87 4.88
N LYS A 234 -17.26 -0.41 4.47
CA LYS A 234 -17.31 -1.56 5.37
C LYS A 234 -16.52 -2.72 4.78
N ARG A 235 -15.47 -3.13 5.48
CA ARG A 235 -14.55 -4.17 5.03
C ARG A 235 -15.28 -5.50 4.86
N GLY A 236 -15.08 -6.18 3.73
CA GLY A 236 -15.73 -7.47 3.44
C GLY A 236 -17.23 -7.40 3.07
N GLU A 237 -17.83 -6.20 2.96
CA GLU A 237 -19.22 -6.01 2.51
C GLU A 237 -19.30 -5.72 0.99
N GLY A 238 -18.69 -6.58 0.16
CA GLY A 238 -18.78 -6.52 -1.30
C GLY A 238 -18.53 -5.12 -1.86
N ASP A 239 -19.59 -4.49 -2.35
CA ASP A 239 -19.61 -3.16 -2.99
C ASP A 239 -19.28 -1.99 -2.05
N ARG A 240 -19.37 -2.20 -0.73
CA ARG A 240 -18.99 -1.22 0.31
C ARG A 240 -17.56 -1.41 0.82
N GLY A 241 -16.94 -2.55 0.55
CA GLY A 241 -15.53 -2.82 0.87
C GLY A 241 -14.57 -2.33 -0.23
N HIS A 242 -15.02 -2.36 -1.49
CA HIS A 242 -14.18 -1.99 -2.63
C HIS A 242 -14.55 -0.61 -3.20
N ALA A 243 -13.56 0.13 -3.70
CA ALA A 243 -13.78 1.46 -4.29
C ALA A 243 -14.45 1.42 -5.69
N GLY A 244 -14.71 0.25 -6.27
CA GLY A 244 -15.16 0.09 -7.66
C GLY A 244 -16.45 0.86 -8.01
N MET A 245 -17.37 1.00 -7.05
CA MET A 245 -18.61 1.77 -7.21
C MET A 245 -18.66 3.06 -6.38
N PHE A 246 -17.54 3.43 -5.75
CA PHE A 246 -17.48 4.59 -4.89
C PHE A 246 -17.79 5.89 -5.66
N ILE A 247 -17.12 6.11 -6.79
CA ILE A 247 -17.26 7.34 -7.57
C ILE A 247 -18.62 7.44 -8.26
N THR A 248 -19.12 6.33 -8.80
CA THR A 248 -20.45 6.29 -9.44
C THR A 248 -21.56 6.57 -8.43
N THR A 249 -21.47 6.00 -7.22
CA THR A 249 -22.43 6.26 -6.13
C THR A 249 -22.42 7.74 -5.72
N VAL A 250 -21.24 8.32 -5.50
CA VAL A 250 -21.10 9.75 -5.17
C VAL A 250 -21.64 10.63 -6.31
N ALA A 251 -21.38 10.29 -7.57
CA ALA A 251 -21.89 11.04 -8.72
C ALA A 251 -23.42 11.00 -8.81
N THR A 252 -24.03 9.83 -8.61
CA THR A 252 -25.49 9.62 -8.59
C THR A 252 -26.15 10.48 -7.51
N GLN A 253 -25.64 10.47 -6.27
CA GLN A 253 -26.17 11.30 -5.18
C GLN A 253 -25.96 12.79 -5.43
N LEU A 254 -24.80 13.19 -5.96
CA LEU A 254 -24.53 14.58 -6.33
C LEU A 254 -25.48 15.09 -7.41
N ILE A 255 -25.88 14.25 -8.38
CA ILE A 255 -26.87 14.62 -9.40
C ILE A 255 -28.25 14.80 -8.78
N GLN A 256 -28.64 13.95 -7.82
CA GLN A 256 -29.88 14.14 -7.08
C GLN A 256 -29.90 15.48 -6.34
N LYS A 257 -28.76 15.89 -5.78
CA LYS A 257 -28.63 17.18 -5.09
C LYS A 257 -28.50 18.37 -6.04
N LEU A 258 -27.78 18.19 -7.15
CA LEU A 258 -27.50 19.18 -8.19
C LEU A 258 -27.93 18.63 -9.55
N PRO A 259 -29.23 18.69 -9.90
CA PRO A 259 -29.73 18.17 -11.16
C PRO A 259 -29.03 18.77 -12.39
N SER A 260 -28.49 19.99 -12.28
CA SER A 260 -27.67 20.65 -13.31
C SER A 260 -26.44 19.86 -13.76
N LEU A 261 -25.97 18.88 -12.99
CA LEU A 261 -24.87 17.98 -13.37
C LEU A 261 -25.31 16.93 -14.40
N ALA A 262 -26.59 16.55 -14.43
CA ALA A 262 -27.08 15.41 -15.20
C ALA A 262 -26.73 15.47 -16.70
N PRO A 263 -26.89 16.61 -17.41
CA PRO A 263 -26.57 16.67 -18.84
C PRO A 263 -25.08 16.45 -19.12
N HIS A 264 -24.21 17.00 -18.29
CA HIS A 264 -22.76 16.88 -18.47
C HIS A 264 -22.24 15.49 -18.12
N VAL A 265 -22.87 14.81 -17.16
CA VAL A 265 -22.55 13.41 -16.84
C VAL A 265 -23.09 12.49 -17.93
N GLN A 266 -24.27 12.76 -18.48
CA GLN A 266 -24.79 12.03 -19.63
C GLN A 266 -23.85 12.13 -20.83
N ASP A 267 -23.35 13.33 -21.18
CA ASP A 267 -22.36 13.51 -22.25
C ASP A 267 -21.11 12.62 -22.03
N ALA A 268 -20.65 12.51 -20.79
CA ALA A 268 -19.49 11.69 -20.45
C ALA A 268 -19.77 10.19 -20.63
N ILE A 269 -20.98 9.72 -20.27
CA ILE A 269 -21.42 8.34 -20.46
C ILE A 269 -21.61 8.02 -21.94
N GLU A 270 -22.13 8.96 -22.74
CA GLU A 270 -22.31 8.78 -24.17
C GLU A 270 -20.97 8.75 -24.91
N ALA A 271 -20.01 9.58 -24.49
CA ALA A 271 -18.65 9.54 -25.01
C ALA A 271 -17.90 8.25 -24.64
N ASP A 272 -18.21 7.66 -23.48
CA ASP A 272 -17.56 6.46 -22.98
C ASP A 272 -18.53 5.56 -22.18
N PRO A 273 -19.28 4.66 -22.87
CA PRO A 273 -20.29 3.81 -22.23
C PRO A 273 -19.73 2.85 -21.16
N GLY A 274 -18.41 2.60 -21.16
CA GLY A 274 -17.72 1.76 -20.20
C GLY A 274 -17.15 2.51 -18.99
N ILE A 275 -17.44 3.80 -18.82
CA ILE A 275 -16.81 4.66 -17.81
C ILE A 275 -16.92 4.10 -16.38
N SER A 276 -18.04 3.47 -16.03
CA SER A 276 -18.29 2.86 -14.69
C SER A 276 -17.35 1.70 -14.35
N LYS A 277 -16.65 1.11 -15.33
CA LYS A 277 -15.69 0.01 -15.14
C LYS A 277 -14.23 0.45 -15.27
N LYS A 278 -13.98 1.74 -15.49
CA LYS A 278 -12.63 2.29 -15.64
C LYS A 278 -11.98 2.63 -14.29
N ALA A 279 -10.70 2.99 -14.31
CA ALA A 279 -9.97 3.36 -13.10
C ALA A 279 -10.58 4.58 -12.39
N LEU A 280 -10.49 4.63 -11.06
CA LEU A 280 -11.11 5.68 -10.21
C LEU A 280 -10.77 7.11 -10.65
N LYS A 281 -9.51 7.35 -11.07
CA LYS A 281 -9.09 8.66 -11.58
C LYS A 281 -9.86 9.09 -12.83
N GLN A 282 -10.14 8.15 -13.74
CA GLN A 282 -10.89 8.44 -14.96
C GLN A 282 -12.37 8.67 -14.64
N GLN A 283 -12.94 7.83 -13.77
CA GLN A 283 -14.31 8.01 -13.28
C GLN A 283 -14.48 9.39 -12.61
N PHE A 284 -13.61 9.75 -11.67
CA PHE A 284 -13.73 11.01 -10.93
C PHE A 284 -13.57 12.23 -11.83
N ASN A 285 -12.63 12.19 -12.77
CA ASN A 285 -12.43 13.28 -13.70
C ASN A 285 -13.64 13.48 -14.63
N ALA A 286 -14.19 12.40 -15.19
CA ALA A 286 -15.27 12.46 -16.16
C ALA A 286 -16.66 12.69 -15.53
N LEU A 287 -16.94 12.07 -14.38
CA LEU A 287 -18.26 12.07 -13.75
C LEU A 287 -18.42 13.17 -12.68
N VAL A 288 -17.32 13.66 -12.10
CA VAL A 288 -17.37 14.64 -11.00
C VAL A 288 -16.66 15.94 -11.40
N LEU A 289 -15.33 15.89 -11.62
CA LEU A 289 -14.51 17.10 -11.76
C LEU A 289 -14.87 17.95 -13.00
N GLN A 290 -14.96 17.35 -14.19
CA GLN A 290 -15.28 18.06 -15.42
C GLN A 290 -16.72 18.61 -15.44
N PRO A 291 -17.76 17.84 -15.07
CA PRO A 291 -19.12 18.36 -14.95
C PRO A 291 -19.23 19.56 -14.00
N LEU A 292 -18.59 19.49 -12.83
CA LEU A 292 -18.59 20.59 -11.85
C LEU A 292 -17.91 21.86 -12.37
N GLY A 293 -16.87 21.73 -13.19
CA GLY A 293 -16.20 22.87 -13.83
C GLY A 293 -17.03 23.55 -14.92
N LYS A 294 -18.00 22.84 -15.52
CA LYS A 294 -18.88 23.37 -16.58
C LYS A 294 -20.07 24.15 -16.04
N ILE A 295 -20.48 23.89 -14.79
CA ILE A 295 -21.60 24.60 -14.17
C ILE A 295 -21.19 26.04 -13.85
N ARG A 296 -21.98 26.99 -14.34
CA ARG A 296 -21.89 28.41 -13.99
C ARG A 296 -23.01 28.74 -13.01
N THR A 297 -22.74 28.69 -11.70
CA THR A 297 -23.69 29.19 -10.70
C THR A 297 -23.31 30.61 -10.24
N HIS A 298 -24.29 31.38 -9.76
CA HIS A 298 -24.05 32.68 -9.14
C HIS A 298 -23.21 32.52 -7.86
N PRO A 299 -22.29 33.45 -7.54
CA PRO A 299 -21.31 33.33 -6.45
C PRO A 299 -21.88 33.25 -5.01
N GLN A 300 -23.21 33.21 -4.84
CA GLN A 300 -23.90 33.05 -3.56
C GLN A 300 -24.33 31.61 -3.24
N SER A 301 -23.98 30.62 -4.06
CA SER A 301 -24.34 29.21 -3.85
C SER A 301 -23.71 28.59 -2.58
N SER A 302 -24.52 27.77 -1.90
CA SER A 302 -24.25 27.08 -0.63
C SER A 302 -23.09 26.08 -0.74
N SER A 303 -22.36 25.86 0.36
CA SER A 303 -21.31 24.84 0.44
C SER A 303 -21.93 23.45 0.46
N ILE A 304 -21.42 22.54 -0.37
CA ILE A 304 -21.88 21.14 -0.41
C ILE A 304 -20.85 20.26 0.28
N VAL A 305 -21.30 19.43 1.22
CA VAL A 305 -20.44 18.52 1.97
C VAL A 305 -20.67 17.08 1.51
N ILE A 306 -19.58 16.36 1.23
CA ILE A 306 -19.58 14.92 0.96
C ILE A 306 -18.98 14.23 2.19
N VAL A 307 -19.72 13.29 2.78
CA VAL A 307 -19.33 12.58 3.99
C VAL A 307 -18.87 11.17 3.64
N ILE A 308 -17.66 10.81 4.03
CA ILE A 308 -17.07 9.50 3.77
C ILE A 308 -16.59 8.92 5.10
N ASP A 309 -17.18 7.79 5.50
CA ASP A 309 -16.86 7.13 6.75
C ASP A 309 -15.93 5.93 6.53
N ALA A 310 -15.06 5.71 7.52
CA ALA A 310 -14.21 4.51 7.64
C ALA A 310 -13.37 4.22 6.39
N LEU A 311 -12.66 5.23 5.87
CA LEU A 311 -11.83 5.06 4.66
C LEU A 311 -10.74 3.97 4.83
N ASP A 312 -10.34 3.66 6.07
CA ASP A 312 -9.47 2.52 6.42
C ASP A 312 -10.11 1.14 6.17
N GLU A 313 -11.42 1.06 6.00
CA GLU A 313 -12.14 -0.19 5.71
C GLU A 313 -12.27 -0.48 4.21
N CYS A 314 -11.58 0.28 3.36
CA CYS A 314 -11.48 -0.02 1.93
C CYS A 314 -10.43 -1.11 1.67
N ASP A 315 -10.82 -2.16 0.94
CA ASP A 315 -10.04 -3.40 0.78
C ASP A 315 -8.67 -3.18 0.07
N ARG A 316 -8.56 -2.17 -0.81
CA ARG A 316 -7.33 -1.87 -1.57
C ARG A 316 -6.65 -0.59 -1.11
N GLU A 317 -5.46 -0.70 -0.52
CA GLU A 317 -4.67 0.44 -0.04
C GLU A 317 -4.33 1.48 -1.13
N GLU A 318 -4.12 1.02 -2.38
CA GLU A 318 -3.83 1.90 -3.52
C GLU A 318 -5.03 2.80 -3.88
N ASP A 319 -6.23 2.26 -3.76
CA ASP A 319 -7.47 2.98 -4.06
C ASP A 319 -7.68 4.08 -3.03
N VAL A 320 -7.37 3.81 -1.76
CA VAL A 320 -7.45 4.81 -0.69
C VAL A 320 -6.53 6.01 -0.95
N ARG A 321 -5.26 5.77 -1.31
CA ARG A 321 -4.33 6.86 -1.66
C ARG A 321 -4.82 7.62 -2.89
N THR A 322 -5.38 6.91 -3.86
CA THR A 322 -5.94 7.51 -5.07
C THR A 322 -7.12 8.42 -4.74
N ILE A 323 -8.05 7.97 -3.89
CA ILE A 323 -9.21 8.74 -3.43
C ILE A 323 -8.77 10.05 -2.75
N ILE A 324 -7.83 9.99 -1.80
CA ILE A 324 -7.32 11.19 -1.09
C ILE A 324 -6.70 12.20 -2.08
N ARG A 325 -5.88 11.71 -3.02
CA ARG A 325 -5.26 12.55 -4.06
C ARG A 325 -6.31 13.18 -5.00
N LEU A 326 -7.37 12.45 -5.35
CA LEU A 326 -8.43 12.95 -6.23
C LEU A 326 -9.22 14.10 -5.58
N PHE A 327 -9.59 13.99 -4.30
CA PHE A 327 -10.32 15.06 -3.60
C PHE A 327 -9.54 16.37 -3.52
N SER A 328 -8.20 16.30 -3.44
CA SER A 328 -7.36 17.50 -3.42
C SER A 328 -7.46 18.33 -4.72
N GLN A 329 -7.86 17.72 -5.84
CA GLN A 329 -7.95 18.38 -7.16
C GLN A 329 -9.17 19.29 -7.29
N VAL A 330 -10.18 19.13 -6.42
CA VAL A 330 -11.42 19.94 -6.43
C VAL A 330 -11.18 21.39 -6.01
N LYS A 331 -10.00 21.70 -5.42
CA LYS A 331 -9.62 23.08 -5.02
C LYS A 331 -9.65 24.08 -6.18
N HIS A 332 -9.47 23.62 -7.42
CA HIS A 332 -9.45 24.47 -8.61
C HIS A 332 -10.84 24.92 -9.09
N ILE A 333 -11.92 24.35 -8.56
CA ILE A 333 -13.29 24.70 -8.94
C ILE A 333 -13.79 25.84 -8.04
N THR A 334 -14.06 26.99 -8.65
CA THR A 334 -14.55 28.20 -7.96
C THR A 334 -16.07 28.39 -8.04
N SER A 335 -16.75 27.67 -8.94
CA SER A 335 -18.19 27.83 -9.20
C SER A 335 -19.08 27.26 -8.08
N ILE A 336 -18.69 26.15 -7.47
CA ILE A 336 -19.42 25.47 -6.39
C ILE A 336 -18.40 25.03 -5.35
N GLN A 337 -18.66 25.29 -4.08
CA GLN A 337 -17.79 24.87 -2.99
C GLN A 337 -18.14 23.45 -2.54
N ILE A 338 -17.37 22.46 -3.01
CA ILE A 338 -17.45 21.09 -2.51
C ILE A 338 -16.37 20.87 -1.44
N LYS A 339 -16.79 20.24 -0.35
CA LYS A 339 -15.96 19.85 0.78
C LYS A 339 -16.13 18.36 1.10
N PHE A 340 -15.07 17.74 1.61
CA PHE A 340 -15.01 16.33 1.95
C PHE A 340 -14.74 16.16 3.43
N PHE A 341 -15.67 15.53 4.15
CA PHE A 341 -15.48 15.10 5.53
C PHE A 341 -15.14 13.61 5.54
N LEU A 342 -13.95 13.27 6.04
CA LEU A 342 -13.40 11.92 6.01
C LEU A 342 -13.15 11.43 7.44
N THR A 343 -13.56 10.20 7.74
CA THR A 343 -13.11 9.51 8.95
C THR A 343 -12.21 8.33 8.62
N SER A 344 -11.17 8.10 9.42
CA SER A 344 -10.41 6.87 9.32
C SER A 344 -9.55 6.57 10.57
N ARG A 345 -8.99 5.37 10.66
CA ARG A 345 -7.78 5.12 11.47
C ARG A 345 -6.56 5.76 10.78
N PRO A 346 -5.53 6.20 11.54
CA PRO A 346 -4.30 6.75 10.96
C PRO A 346 -3.35 5.62 10.53
N GLU A 347 -3.85 4.69 9.73
CA GLU A 347 -3.06 3.60 9.14
C GLU A 347 -2.09 4.13 8.09
N LEU A 348 -1.04 3.36 7.79
CA LEU A 348 0.05 3.80 6.92
C LEU A 348 -0.43 4.30 5.55
N PRO A 349 -1.35 3.62 4.83
CA PRO A 349 -1.84 4.10 3.54
C PRO A 349 -2.57 5.44 3.62
N ILE A 350 -3.34 5.66 4.68
CA ILE A 350 -4.04 6.93 4.93
C ILE A 350 -3.03 8.04 5.19
N ARG A 351 -2.08 7.80 6.10
CA ARG A 351 -1.07 8.80 6.49
C ARG A 351 -0.23 9.24 5.30
N LEU A 352 0.25 8.29 4.50
CA LEU A 352 1.01 8.58 3.29
C LEU A 352 0.15 9.35 2.25
N GLY A 353 -1.13 8.98 2.08
CA GLY A 353 -2.05 9.70 1.20
C GLY A 353 -2.27 11.16 1.60
N PHE A 354 -2.37 11.45 2.90
CA PHE A 354 -2.50 12.83 3.41
C PHE A 354 -1.16 13.59 3.41
N GLU A 355 -0.03 12.90 3.57
CA GLU A 355 1.32 13.48 3.44
C GLU A 355 1.60 13.91 1.98
N ASP A 356 1.18 13.11 1.00
CA ASP A 356 1.30 13.41 -0.44
C ASP A 356 0.60 14.72 -0.83
N ILE A 357 -0.47 15.11 -0.13
CA ILE A 357 -1.20 16.35 -0.43
C ILE A 357 -0.68 17.57 0.34
N CYS A 358 0.41 17.43 1.11
CA CYS A 358 1.21 18.51 1.71
C CYS A 358 0.38 19.59 2.46
N GLY A 359 -0.50 19.17 3.38
CA GLY A 359 -1.25 20.09 4.25
C GLY A 359 -2.49 20.75 3.64
N LYS A 360 -2.99 20.28 2.50
CA LYS A 360 -4.26 20.73 1.88
C LYS A 360 -5.53 20.19 2.59
N TYR A 361 -5.45 19.96 3.90
CA TYR A 361 -6.54 19.40 4.70
C TYR A 361 -6.49 19.95 6.13
N GLU A 362 -7.63 19.96 6.81
CA GLU A 362 -7.72 20.20 8.25
C GLU A 362 -7.82 18.85 8.97
N GLY A 363 -6.86 18.55 9.84
CA GLY A 363 -6.79 17.27 10.55
C GLY A 363 -7.15 17.41 12.02
N LEU A 364 -8.03 16.55 12.53
CA LEU A 364 -8.30 16.42 13.95
C LEU A 364 -8.15 14.98 14.41
N ALA A 365 -7.29 14.79 15.41
CA ALA A 365 -7.06 13.49 16.02
C ALA A 365 -7.87 13.35 17.31
N LEU A 366 -8.80 12.40 17.36
CA LEU A 366 -9.68 12.16 18.52
C LEU A 366 -8.91 11.79 19.80
N HIS A 367 -7.70 11.24 19.67
CA HIS A 367 -6.84 10.93 20.82
C HIS A 367 -6.12 12.18 21.40
N GLN A 368 -6.13 13.30 20.68
CA GLN A 368 -5.58 14.58 21.15
C GLN A 368 -6.62 15.44 21.86
N VAL A 369 -7.91 15.03 21.84
CA VAL A 369 -8.96 15.72 22.60
C VAL A 369 -8.65 15.62 24.10
N PRO A 370 -8.69 16.74 24.86
CA PRO A 370 -8.40 16.74 26.29
C PRO A 370 -9.21 15.70 27.07
N LYS A 371 -8.53 14.96 27.97
CA LYS A 371 -9.16 13.92 28.80
C LYS A 371 -10.35 14.45 29.63
N ALA A 372 -10.32 15.72 30.03
CA ALA A 372 -11.42 16.36 30.76
C ALA A 372 -12.71 16.42 29.93
N ILE A 373 -12.62 16.80 28.65
CA ILE A 373 -13.76 16.86 27.72
C ILE A 373 -14.29 15.45 27.45
N ILE A 374 -13.40 14.50 27.21
CA ILE A 374 -13.79 13.08 27.01
C ILE A 374 -14.51 12.55 28.25
N LYS A 375 -14.04 12.90 29.46
CA LYS A 375 -14.66 12.50 30.73
C LYS A 375 -16.10 13.02 30.83
N GLU A 376 -16.31 14.29 30.53
CA GLU A 376 -17.63 14.93 30.57
C GLU A 376 -18.59 14.30 29.56
N ASP A 377 -18.14 14.12 28.31
CA ASP A 377 -18.95 13.49 27.26
C ASP A 377 -19.36 12.05 27.60
N ILE A 378 -18.43 11.25 28.14
CA ILE A 378 -18.71 9.86 28.55
C ILE A 378 -19.66 9.83 29.77
N SER A 379 -19.49 10.74 30.74
CA SER A 379 -20.38 10.83 31.91
C SER A 379 -21.80 11.13 31.47
N ALA A 380 -21.99 12.14 30.63
CA ALA A 380 -23.30 12.52 30.09
C ALA A 380 -23.96 11.36 29.33
N PHE A 381 -23.19 10.65 28.50
CA PHE A 381 -23.67 9.47 27.78
C PHE A 381 -24.11 8.34 28.73
N LEU A 382 -23.28 7.98 29.71
CA LEU A 382 -23.56 6.89 30.65
C LEU A 382 -24.75 7.21 31.56
N GLU A 383 -24.83 8.43 32.08
CA GLU A 383 -25.95 8.90 32.89
C GLU A 383 -27.28 8.74 32.15
N HIS A 384 -27.30 9.18 30.89
CA HIS A 384 -28.50 9.10 30.07
C HIS A 384 -28.87 7.65 29.71
N GLN A 385 -27.92 6.87 29.21
CA GLN A 385 -28.19 5.49 28.78
C GLN A 385 -28.61 4.60 29.94
N LEU A 386 -27.97 4.73 31.10
CA LEU A 386 -28.36 3.95 32.29
C LEU A 386 -29.72 4.41 32.84
N ALA A 387 -30.10 5.69 32.69
CA ALA A 387 -31.44 6.14 33.01
C ALA A 387 -32.51 5.49 32.11
N ILE A 388 -32.26 5.40 30.79
CA ILE A 388 -33.14 4.68 29.86
C ILE A 388 -33.25 3.21 30.24
N ILE A 389 -32.13 2.53 30.46
CA ILE A 389 -32.11 1.10 30.83
C ILE A 389 -32.91 0.86 32.11
N ARG A 390 -32.78 1.76 33.09
CA ARG A 390 -33.55 1.72 34.33
C ARG A 390 -35.04 1.88 34.07
N GLU A 391 -35.44 2.87 33.28
CA GLU A 391 -36.84 3.15 32.97
C GLU A 391 -37.49 2.00 32.22
N ASP A 392 -36.82 1.48 31.18
CA ASP A 392 -37.33 0.36 30.40
C ASP A 392 -37.35 -0.94 31.21
N TYR A 393 -36.37 -1.15 32.10
CA TYR A 393 -36.45 -2.25 33.07
C TYR A 393 -37.64 -2.11 34.00
N ASN A 394 -37.83 -0.93 34.60
CA ASN A 394 -38.89 -0.67 35.56
C ASN A 394 -40.30 -0.77 34.95
N LYS A 395 -40.45 -0.47 33.65
CA LYS A 395 -41.69 -0.72 32.89
C LYS A 395 -41.96 -2.22 32.70
N SER A 396 -40.91 -3.04 32.58
CA SER A 396 -41.00 -4.46 32.28
C SER A 396 -41.14 -5.39 33.50
N VAL A 397 -40.96 -4.87 34.73
CA VAL A 397 -40.98 -5.68 35.97
C VAL A 397 -41.98 -5.17 37.01
N THR A 398 -42.38 -6.05 37.93
CA THR A 398 -43.26 -5.71 39.06
C THR A 398 -42.58 -4.76 40.05
N ARG A 399 -43.37 -3.95 40.79
CA ARG A 399 -42.86 -2.90 41.71
C ARG A 399 -41.75 -3.38 42.66
N ASN A 400 -41.79 -4.63 43.13
CA ASN A 400 -40.82 -5.18 44.07
C ASN A 400 -39.43 -5.46 43.44
N ARG A 401 -39.34 -5.52 42.11
CA ARG A 401 -38.10 -5.74 41.36
C ARG A 401 -37.59 -4.47 40.66
N GLN A 402 -38.29 -3.35 40.80
CA GLN A 402 -37.88 -2.09 40.18
C GLN A 402 -36.56 -1.59 40.78
N LEU A 403 -35.73 -1.04 39.91
CA LEU A 403 -34.51 -0.35 40.29
C LEU A 403 -34.85 1.00 40.91
N PRO A 404 -34.17 1.41 41.99
CA PRO A 404 -34.45 2.66 42.67
C PRO A 404 -34.08 3.87 41.80
N ALA A 405 -34.70 5.03 42.08
CA ALA A 405 -34.45 6.26 41.33
C ALA A 405 -32.98 6.74 41.37
N HIS A 406 -32.22 6.35 42.38
CA HIS A 406 -30.79 6.68 42.50
C HIS A 406 -29.86 5.66 41.83
N TRP A 407 -30.38 4.57 41.25
CA TRP A 407 -29.56 3.62 40.47
C TRP A 407 -29.10 4.27 39.17
N PRO A 408 -27.83 4.08 38.74
CA PRO A 408 -26.79 3.20 39.29
C PRO A 408 -25.96 3.79 40.45
N GLY A 409 -26.11 5.07 40.75
CA GLY A 409 -25.36 5.80 41.79
C GLY A 409 -24.12 6.52 41.25
N HIS A 410 -23.78 7.69 41.82
CA HIS A 410 -22.70 8.55 41.33
C HIS A 410 -21.33 7.85 41.32
N THR A 411 -21.05 7.02 42.33
CA THR A 411 -19.79 6.27 42.43
C THR A 411 -19.64 5.26 41.29
N ALA A 412 -20.68 4.48 40.99
CA ALA A 412 -20.68 3.52 39.89
C ALA A 412 -20.48 4.22 38.54
N ILE A 413 -21.08 5.40 38.34
CA ILE A 413 -20.90 6.19 37.11
C ILE A 413 -19.45 6.66 36.99
N GLN A 414 -18.85 7.22 38.05
CA GLN A 414 -17.45 7.65 38.01
C GLN A 414 -16.49 6.48 37.74
N SER A 415 -16.75 5.30 38.30
CA SER A 415 -16.00 4.07 38.02
C SER A 415 -16.11 3.65 36.55
N LEU A 416 -17.33 3.62 36.00
CA LEU A 416 -17.56 3.32 34.57
C LEU A 416 -16.88 4.34 33.65
N VAL A 417 -16.94 5.63 33.99
CA VAL A 417 -16.26 6.71 33.26
C VAL A 417 -14.73 6.50 33.31
N GLY A 418 -14.19 6.17 34.48
CA GLY A 418 -12.77 5.88 34.65
C GLY A 418 -12.28 4.71 33.79
N MET A 419 -13.06 3.62 33.74
CA MET A 419 -12.77 2.45 32.89
C MET A 419 -12.92 2.78 31.40
N ALA A 420 -13.86 3.64 31.03
CA ALA A 420 -14.12 3.99 29.65
C ALA A 420 -13.04 4.89 29.03
N ILE A 421 -12.42 5.81 29.77
CA ILE A 421 -11.50 6.80 29.16
C ILE A 421 -10.26 6.14 28.55
N PRO A 422 -9.90 6.41 27.26
CA PRO A 422 -10.53 7.33 26.31
C PRO A 422 -11.47 6.68 25.27
N LEU A 423 -11.84 5.41 25.45
CA LEU A 423 -12.58 4.55 24.53
C LEU A 423 -14.10 4.59 24.78
N PHE A 424 -14.84 5.30 23.93
CA PHE A 424 -16.31 5.32 23.97
C PHE A 424 -16.94 3.95 23.76
N ILE A 425 -16.25 3.05 23.05
CA ILE A 425 -16.71 1.69 22.81
C ILE A 425 -17.03 0.93 24.11
N PHE A 426 -16.23 1.14 25.17
CA PHE A 426 -16.48 0.53 26.47
C PHE A 426 -17.85 0.94 27.00
N ALA A 427 -18.13 2.26 27.02
CA ALA A 427 -19.38 2.78 27.55
C ALA A 427 -20.59 2.24 26.76
N THR A 428 -20.51 2.18 25.44
CA THR A 428 -21.59 1.65 24.60
C THR A 428 -21.79 0.14 24.78
N THR A 429 -20.71 -0.64 24.81
CA THR A 429 -20.78 -2.11 24.95
C THR A 429 -21.27 -2.50 26.34
N VAL A 430 -20.82 -1.82 27.39
CA VAL A 430 -21.28 -2.05 28.76
C VAL A 430 -22.76 -1.70 28.91
N CYS A 431 -23.23 -0.56 28.37
CA CYS A 431 -24.65 -0.23 28.39
C CYS A 431 -25.49 -1.30 27.66
N ARG A 432 -25.05 -1.79 26.50
CA ARG A 432 -25.72 -2.90 25.79
C ARG A 432 -25.76 -4.17 26.63
N PHE A 433 -24.65 -4.54 27.26
CA PHE A 433 -24.55 -5.71 28.13
C PHE A 433 -25.45 -5.60 29.37
N ILE A 434 -25.52 -4.42 30.01
CA ILE A 434 -26.40 -4.18 31.17
C ILE A 434 -27.88 -4.19 30.74
N ASN A 435 -28.19 -3.76 29.52
CA ASN A 435 -29.55 -3.77 28.99
C ASN A 435 -30.01 -5.18 28.56
N ASP A 436 -29.08 -6.07 28.21
CA ASP A 436 -29.39 -7.39 27.68
C ASP A 436 -30.07 -8.29 28.73
N ARG A 437 -31.35 -8.56 28.47
CA ARG A 437 -32.22 -9.36 29.33
C ARG A 437 -31.88 -10.84 29.31
N LYS A 438 -31.31 -11.35 28.21
CA LYS A 438 -30.86 -12.75 28.13
C LYS A 438 -29.67 -12.96 29.07
N CYS A 439 -28.87 -11.92 29.25
CA CYS A 439 -27.70 -11.98 30.11
C CYS A 439 -28.06 -11.94 31.61
N GLY A 440 -29.05 -11.16 32.04
CA GLY A 440 -29.52 -11.11 33.43
C GLY A 440 -30.15 -9.77 33.83
N GLN A 441 -30.28 -9.49 35.13
CA GLN A 441 -30.83 -8.21 35.60
C GLN A 441 -29.78 -7.09 35.55
N PRO A 442 -30.16 -5.83 35.23
CA PRO A 442 -29.20 -4.72 35.10
C PRO A 442 -28.31 -4.50 36.32
N LYS A 443 -28.87 -4.68 37.53
CA LYS A 443 -28.12 -4.52 38.78
C LYS A 443 -26.99 -5.54 38.91
N ASP A 444 -27.25 -6.79 38.53
CA ASP A 444 -26.26 -7.88 38.62
C ASP A 444 -25.19 -7.73 37.55
N GLN A 445 -25.58 -7.33 36.33
CA GLN A 445 -24.61 -7.07 35.24
C GLN A 445 -23.69 -5.90 35.56
N LEU A 446 -24.23 -4.81 36.08
CA LEU A 446 -23.42 -3.68 36.54
C LEU A 446 -22.41 -4.12 37.60
N ALA A 447 -22.83 -4.94 38.57
CA ALA A 447 -21.93 -5.47 39.59
C ALA A 447 -20.82 -6.37 39.01
N LYS A 448 -21.09 -7.15 37.96
CA LYS A 448 -20.06 -7.94 37.27
C LYS A 448 -19.03 -7.05 36.58
N VAL A 449 -19.47 -6.02 35.85
CA VAL A 449 -18.58 -5.10 35.14
C VAL A 449 -17.66 -4.35 36.13
N LEU A 450 -18.21 -3.85 37.23
CA LEU A 450 -17.44 -3.12 38.26
C LEU A 450 -16.35 -3.99 38.93
N LYS A 451 -16.44 -5.32 38.93
CA LYS A 451 -15.36 -6.18 39.46
C LYS A 451 -14.06 -6.05 38.67
N TYR A 452 -14.13 -5.75 37.38
CA TYR A 452 -12.95 -5.62 36.52
C TYR A 452 -12.18 -4.32 36.79
N GLU A 453 -12.79 -3.33 37.45
CA GLU A 453 -12.09 -2.12 37.93
C GLU A 453 -10.95 -2.45 38.90
N THR A 454 -11.14 -3.47 39.75
CA THR A 454 -10.17 -3.88 40.79
C THR A 454 -9.03 -4.75 40.28
N ARG A 455 -9.11 -5.28 39.04
CA ARG A 455 -8.01 -6.04 38.41
C ARG A 455 -6.99 -5.06 37.81
N SER A 456 -6.05 -4.63 38.63
CA SER A 456 -5.03 -3.58 38.36
C SER A 456 -4.05 -3.83 37.20
N GLN A 457 -4.27 -4.84 36.35
CA GLN A 457 -3.38 -5.24 35.24
C GLN A 457 -4.10 -5.58 33.92
N ALA A 458 -5.44 -5.53 33.86
CA ALA A 458 -6.17 -5.88 32.64
C ALA A 458 -6.11 -4.75 31.60
N SER A 459 -5.89 -5.09 30.33
CA SER A 459 -5.92 -4.10 29.24
C SER A 459 -7.32 -3.47 29.12
N LYS A 460 -7.44 -2.26 28.58
CA LYS A 460 -8.75 -1.58 28.47
C LYS A 460 -9.75 -2.34 27.59
N LEU A 461 -9.24 -3.08 26.61
CA LEU A 461 -10.07 -3.98 25.79
C LEU A 461 -10.50 -5.22 26.58
N ASP A 462 -9.66 -5.71 27.50
CA ASP A 462 -10.04 -6.80 28.43
C ASP A 462 -11.21 -6.37 29.30
N ALA A 463 -11.16 -5.16 29.87
CA ALA A 463 -12.26 -4.60 30.64
C ALA A 463 -13.54 -4.45 29.82
N THR A 464 -13.44 -4.28 28.49
CA THR A 464 -14.58 -4.14 27.59
C THR A 464 -15.22 -5.48 27.24
N TYR A 465 -14.42 -6.49 26.87
CA TYR A 465 -14.92 -7.73 26.26
C TYR A 465 -14.93 -8.93 27.21
N LEU A 466 -14.01 -9.02 28.17
CA LEU A 466 -14.00 -10.14 29.13
C LEU A 466 -15.28 -10.23 29.97
N PRO A 467 -15.94 -9.13 30.42
CA PRO A 467 -17.21 -9.28 31.14
C PRO A 467 -18.29 -9.98 30.32
N VAL A 468 -18.31 -9.75 29.00
CA VAL A 468 -19.25 -10.38 28.06
C VAL A 468 -18.88 -11.86 27.84
N LEU A 469 -17.59 -12.14 27.64
CA LEU A 469 -17.09 -13.50 27.36
C LEU A 469 -17.10 -14.40 28.61
N ASP A 470 -16.66 -13.89 29.76
CA ASP A 470 -16.65 -14.63 31.02
C ASP A 470 -18.08 -14.98 31.47
N GLN A 471 -19.08 -14.19 31.07
CA GLN A 471 -20.47 -14.53 31.30
C GLN A 471 -20.86 -15.88 30.66
N LEU A 472 -20.29 -16.24 29.52
CA LEU A 472 -20.54 -17.54 28.88
C LEU A 472 -20.08 -18.72 29.76
N LEU A 473 -19.19 -18.47 30.73
CA LEU A 473 -18.56 -19.50 31.57
C LEU A 473 -19.10 -19.52 33.01
N VAL A 474 -20.08 -18.67 33.33
CA VAL A 474 -20.67 -18.58 34.67
C VAL A 474 -21.56 -19.79 34.95
N GLY A 475 -21.27 -20.52 36.04
CA GLY A 475 -22.07 -21.68 36.47
C GLY A 475 -21.74 -23.00 35.77
N VAL A 476 -20.67 -23.02 34.96
CA VAL A 476 -20.25 -24.16 34.12
C VAL A 476 -19.08 -24.91 34.77
N THR A 477 -19.08 -26.24 34.72
CA THR A 477 -17.96 -27.06 35.25
C THR A 477 -16.69 -26.93 34.40
N ILE A 478 -15.53 -27.38 34.91
CA ILE A 478 -14.25 -27.26 34.19
C ILE A 478 -14.25 -28.04 32.86
N SER A 479 -14.89 -29.22 32.82
CA SER A 479 -14.99 -30.03 31.60
C SER A 479 -15.91 -29.40 30.55
N GLU A 480 -17.05 -28.87 30.98
CA GLU A 480 -18.00 -28.17 30.10
C GLU A 480 -17.44 -26.83 29.60
N ARG A 481 -16.60 -26.15 30.40
CA ARG A 481 -15.90 -24.92 30.01
C ARG A 481 -15.05 -25.12 28.76
N ARG A 482 -14.29 -26.22 28.70
CA ARG A 482 -13.44 -26.51 27.52
C ARG A 482 -14.28 -26.76 26.27
N ALA A 483 -15.37 -27.54 26.40
CA ALA A 483 -16.28 -27.81 25.29
C ALA A 483 -16.94 -26.51 24.77
N LEU A 484 -17.39 -25.64 25.67
CA LEU A 484 -18.03 -24.39 25.30
C LEU A 484 -17.06 -23.41 24.61
N VAL A 485 -15.80 -23.38 25.04
CA VAL A 485 -14.75 -22.60 24.37
C VAL A 485 -14.43 -23.16 22.99
N GLU A 486 -14.33 -24.49 22.84
CA GLU A 486 -14.11 -25.12 21.52
C GLU A 486 -15.26 -24.81 20.54
N GLU A 487 -16.51 -24.89 21.00
CA GLU A 487 -17.67 -24.52 20.20
C GLU A 487 -17.70 -23.02 19.87
N PHE A 488 -17.33 -22.16 20.81
CA PHE A 488 -17.17 -20.72 20.56
C PHE A 488 -16.15 -20.47 19.46
N LEU A 489 -14.97 -21.10 19.54
CA LEU A 489 -13.92 -20.95 18.54
C LEU A 489 -14.35 -21.51 17.18
N GLN A 490 -15.17 -22.57 17.16
CA GLN A 490 -15.72 -23.11 15.93
C GLN A 490 -16.73 -22.16 15.26
N VAL A 491 -17.62 -21.54 16.02
CA VAL A 491 -18.68 -20.68 15.48
C VAL A 491 -18.22 -19.23 15.37
N ILE A 492 -17.92 -18.59 16.51
CA ILE A 492 -17.55 -17.18 16.58
C ILE A 492 -16.16 -16.95 15.98
N GLY A 493 -15.21 -17.87 16.22
CA GLY A 493 -13.90 -17.81 15.58
C GLY A 493 -14.00 -17.85 14.05
N SER A 494 -14.91 -18.66 13.50
CA SER A 494 -15.19 -18.65 12.05
C SER A 494 -15.81 -17.34 11.59
N ILE A 495 -16.82 -16.80 12.30
CA ILE A 495 -17.47 -15.51 11.96
C ILE A 495 -16.44 -14.36 11.88
N ILE A 496 -15.42 -14.37 12.75
CA ILE A 496 -14.37 -13.34 12.79
C ILE A 496 -13.41 -13.43 11.60
N ILE A 497 -13.25 -14.62 11.04
CA ILE A 497 -12.28 -14.96 9.98
C ILE A 497 -12.89 -14.88 8.58
N LEU A 498 -14.22 -14.91 8.45
CA LEU A 498 -14.90 -14.83 7.16
C LEU A 498 -14.45 -13.61 6.35
N ALA A 499 -14.16 -13.83 5.06
CA ALA A 499 -13.85 -12.76 4.11
C ALA A 499 -15.08 -11.90 3.77
N SER A 500 -16.27 -12.49 3.85
CA SER A 500 -17.56 -11.81 3.71
C SER A 500 -18.58 -12.40 4.70
N PRO A 501 -19.40 -11.55 5.35
CA PRO A 501 -20.27 -11.99 6.43
C PRO A 501 -21.41 -12.86 5.88
N LEU A 502 -21.72 -13.95 6.58
CA LEU A 502 -22.74 -14.94 6.20
C LEU A 502 -23.91 -14.95 7.19
N SER A 503 -25.08 -15.39 6.74
CA SER A 503 -26.24 -15.57 7.61
C SER A 503 -26.09 -16.78 8.53
N ALA A 504 -26.86 -16.82 9.62
CA ALA A 504 -26.82 -17.93 10.58
C ALA A 504 -27.06 -19.29 9.89
N ALA A 505 -28.08 -19.36 9.03
CA ALA A 505 -28.42 -20.57 8.28
C ALA A 505 -27.31 -21.01 7.31
N SER A 506 -26.65 -20.05 6.64
CA SER A 506 -25.52 -20.35 5.74
C SER A 506 -24.27 -20.78 6.53
N LEU A 507 -24.06 -20.24 7.73
CA LEU A 507 -22.97 -20.64 8.62
C LEU A 507 -23.17 -22.04 9.19
N ASP A 508 -24.39 -22.41 9.56
CA ASP A 508 -24.68 -23.78 10.02
C ASP A 508 -24.30 -24.81 8.95
N ARG A 509 -24.67 -24.54 7.68
CA ARG A 509 -24.32 -25.38 6.52
C ARG A 509 -22.83 -25.39 6.22
N LEU A 510 -22.18 -24.22 6.18
CA LEU A 510 -20.75 -24.11 5.90
C LEU A 510 -19.91 -24.84 6.95
N LEU A 511 -20.18 -24.61 8.24
CA LEU A 511 -19.43 -25.22 9.33
C LEU A 511 -19.80 -26.70 9.52
N GLY A 512 -20.92 -27.14 8.96
CA GLY A 512 -21.45 -28.50 9.13
C GLY A 512 -21.86 -28.78 10.57
N VAL A 513 -22.49 -27.80 11.21
CA VAL A 513 -23.07 -27.90 12.56
C VAL A 513 -24.59 -28.04 12.47
N PRO A 514 -25.28 -28.58 13.49
CA PRO A 514 -26.74 -28.69 13.46
C PRO A 514 -27.42 -27.33 13.28
N GLU A 515 -28.52 -27.30 12.53
CA GLU A 515 -29.32 -26.08 12.31
C GLU A 515 -29.75 -25.45 13.64
N GLY A 516 -29.54 -24.14 13.78
CA GLY A 516 -29.81 -23.36 14.99
C GLY A 516 -28.66 -23.34 16.00
N THR A 517 -27.53 -24.00 15.73
CA THR A 517 -26.33 -23.95 16.59
C THR A 517 -25.70 -22.56 16.59
N VAL A 518 -25.58 -21.93 15.41
CA VAL A 518 -25.05 -20.57 15.27
C VAL A 518 -25.93 -19.55 16.00
N ASP A 519 -27.26 -19.63 15.85
CA ASP A 519 -28.21 -18.75 16.56
C ASP A 519 -28.09 -18.91 18.08
N SER A 520 -28.06 -20.16 18.57
CA SER A 520 -27.91 -20.46 20.00
C SER A 520 -26.61 -19.94 20.61
N ARG A 521 -25.53 -19.85 19.83
CA ARG A 521 -24.21 -19.36 20.29
C ARG A 521 -24.09 -17.84 20.18
N THR A 522 -24.79 -17.21 19.26
CA THR A 522 -24.79 -15.75 19.10
C THR A 522 -25.82 -15.04 20.00
N ASP A 523 -26.79 -15.77 20.56
CA ASP A 523 -27.85 -15.29 21.46
C ASP A 523 -27.37 -14.54 22.72
N LEU A 524 -26.18 -14.86 23.24
CA LEU A 524 -25.58 -14.19 24.41
C LEU A 524 -24.55 -13.13 24.03
N LEU A 525 -24.36 -12.88 22.73
CA LEU A 525 -23.33 -11.99 22.19
C LEU A 525 -23.91 -10.78 21.46
N HIS A 526 -25.20 -10.47 21.62
CA HIS A 526 -25.84 -9.28 21.02
C HIS A 526 -25.20 -7.94 21.43
N SER A 527 -24.41 -7.91 22.50
CA SER A 527 -23.64 -6.73 22.90
C SER A 527 -22.44 -6.44 22.00
N VAL A 528 -21.94 -7.45 21.27
CA VAL A 528 -20.75 -7.39 20.40
C VAL A 528 -21.02 -7.82 18.95
N LEU A 529 -22.09 -8.58 18.70
CA LEU A 529 -22.57 -9.01 17.39
C LEU A 529 -23.92 -8.40 17.06
N SER A 530 -24.08 -8.00 15.79
CA SER A 530 -25.37 -7.66 15.19
C SER A 530 -25.94 -8.91 14.57
N VAL A 531 -26.91 -9.51 15.25
CA VAL A 531 -27.63 -10.70 14.78
C VAL A 531 -29.00 -10.24 14.27
N PRO A 532 -29.23 -10.27 12.95
CA PRO A 532 -30.50 -9.84 12.37
C PRO A 532 -31.64 -10.82 12.72
N SER A 533 -32.86 -10.31 12.86
CA SER A 533 -34.04 -11.16 13.13
C SER A 533 -34.51 -12.00 11.93
N ARG A 534 -33.97 -11.73 10.74
CA ARG A 534 -34.27 -12.46 9.51
C ARG A 534 -33.14 -13.47 9.24
N PRO A 535 -33.45 -14.75 8.98
CA PRO A 535 -32.46 -15.81 8.82
C PRO A 535 -31.60 -15.69 7.56
N ASP A 536 -32.03 -14.86 6.60
CA ASP A 536 -31.33 -14.65 5.32
C ASP A 536 -30.30 -13.52 5.39
N HIS A 537 -30.29 -12.72 6.46
CA HIS A 537 -29.35 -11.60 6.62
C HIS A 537 -28.07 -12.03 7.34
N PRO A 538 -26.91 -11.44 7.00
CA PRO A 538 -25.63 -11.84 7.56
C PRO A 538 -25.45 -11.38 9.01
N ILE A 539 -24.76 -12.22 9.81
CA ILE A 539 -24.30 -11.85 11.14
C ILE A 539 -23.09 -10.93 11.00
N ARG A 540 -23.09 -9.79 11.71
CA ARG A 540 -22.04 -8.77 11.62
C ARG A 540 -21.39 -8.50 12.97
N LEU A 541 -20.12 -8.11 12.96
CA LEU A 541 -19.45 -7.55 14.14
C LEU A 541 -19.97 -6.12 14.35
N LEU A 542 -20.33 -5.75 15.59
CA LEU A 542 -20.72 -4.36 15.87
C LEU A 542 -19.52 -3.41 15.79
N HIS A 543 -18.33 -3.90 16.13
CA HIS A 543 -17.08 -3.14 16.09
C HIS A 543 -15.89 -4.04 15.78
N LEU A 544 -15.04 -3.63 14.82
CA LEU A 544 -13.79 -4.33 14.49
C LEU A 544 -12.87 -4.55 15.70
N SER A 545 -12.92 -3.69 16.72
CA SER A 545 -12.10 -3.86 17.94
C SER A 545 -12.39 -5.17 18.69
N PHE A 546 -13.54 -5.79 18.47
CA PHE A 546 -13.85 -7.12 19.03
C PHE A 546 -13.08 -8.23 18.30
N ARG A 547 -12.98 -8.15 16.97
CA ARG A 547 -12.09 -9.00 16.17
C ARG A 547 -10.65 -8.79 16.60
N ASP A 548 -10.18 -7.54 16.62
CA ASP A 548 -8.81 -7.18 17.01
C ASP A 548 -8.46 -7.76 18.39
N PHE A 549 -9.41 -7.75 19.34
CA PHE A 549 -9.24 -8.34 20.67
C PHE A 549 -9.11 -9.87 20.67
N LEU A 550 -9.86 -10.58 19.82
CA LEU A 550 -9.89 -12.04 19.79
C LEU A 550 -8.72 -12.64 19.02
N VAL A 551 -8.14 -11.92 18.05
CA VAL A 551 -6.98 -12.39 17.26
C VAL A 551 -5.63 -11.89 17.83
N ASP A 552 -5.65 -11.02 18.86
CA ASP A 552 -4.46 -10.43 19.48
C ASP A 552 -3.48 -11.48 20.01
N THR A 553 -2.33 -11.62 19.36
CA THR A 553 -1.31 -12.62 19.69
C THR A 553 -0.74 -12.48 21.10
N GLU A 554 -0.77 -11.29 21.71
CA GLU A 554 -0.32 -11.09 23.09
C GLU A 554 -1.25 -11.77 24.12
N LYS A 555 -2.49 -12.10 23.70
CA LYS A 555 -3.52 -12.69 24.55
C LYS A 555 -3.64 -14.20 24.43
N ARG A 556 -2.79 -14.83 23.63
CA ARG A 556 -2.81 -16.28 23.39
C ARG A 556 -2.76 -17.11 24.68
N GLU A 557 -2.00 -16.68 25.69
CA GLU A 557 -1.85 -17.41 26.95
C GLU A 557 -2.85 -16.99 28.03
N THR A 558 -3.48 -15.82 27.89
CA THR A 558 -4.30 -15.19 28.93
C THR A 558 -5.80 -15.19 28.62
N ASN A 559 -6.19 -15.24 27.34
CA ASN A 559 -7.58 -15.28 26.89
C ASN A 559 -7.94 -16.66 26.34
N PRO A 560 -8.83 -17.43 27.00
CA PRO A 560 -9.24 -18.75 26.52
C PRO A 560 -10.03 -18.70 25.20
N PHE A 561 -10.60 -17.55 24.85
CA PHE A 561 -11.36 -17.35 23.61
C PHE A 561 -10.51 -16.82 22.46
N TRP A 562 -9.17 -16.80 22.59
CA TRP A 562 -8.27 -16.34 21.55
C TRP A 562 -8.40 -17.21 20.28
N VAL A 563 -8.50 -16.55 19.13
CA VAL A 563 -8.71 -17.14 17.82
C VAL A 563 -7.39 -17.10 17.04
N ASP A 564 -6.87 -18.27 16.71
CA ASP A 564 -5.75 -18.41 15.78
C ASP A 564 -6.26 -18.22 14.34
N GLU A 565 -5.94 -17.08 13.73
CA GLU A 565 -6.37 -16.76 12.36
C GLU A 565 -5.94 -17.85 11.37
N LYS A 566 -4.73 -18.39 11.51
CA LYS A 566 -4.18 -19.39 10.59
C LYS A 566 -4.91 -20.73 10.72
N ASP A 567 -5.12 -21.19 11.95
CA ASP A 567 -5.88 -22.42 12.21
C ASP A 567 -7.35 -22.28 11.78
N GLY A 568 -7.97 -21.13 12.06
CA GLY A 568 -9.35 -20.86 11.68
C GLY A 568 -9.54 -20.77 10.16
N HIS A 569 -8.62 -20.14 9.42
CA HIS A 569 -8.64 -20.14 7.94
C HIS A 569 -8.50 -21.56 7.38
N ASN A 570 -7.54 -22.36 7.87
CA ASN A 570 -7.36 -23.75 7.42
C ASN A 570 -8.62 -24.61 7.68
N LYS A 571 -9.24 -24.42 8.84
CA LYS A 571 -10.52 -25.07 9.18
C LYS A 571 -11.61 -24.62 8.22
N LEU A 572 -11.71 -23.33 7.91
CA LEU A 572 -12.70 -22.78 6.99
C LEU A 572 -12.53 -23.33 5.57
N VAL A 573 -11.30 -23.37 5.04
CA VAL A 573 -10.97 -23.94 3.72
C VAL A 573 -11.37 -25.41 3.65
N THR A 574 -11.02 -26.19 4.68
CA THR A 574 -11.41 -27.61 4.78
C THR A 574 -12.93 -27.78 4.73
N ARG A 575 -13.68 -26.87 5.38
CA ARG A 575 -15.14 -26.86 5.40
C ARG A 575 -15.73 -26.45 4.04
N CYS A 576 -15.18 -25.42 3.39
CA CYS A 576 -15.53 -25.02 2.02
C CYS A 576 -15.35 -26.20 1.05
N LEU A 577 -14.18 -26.84 1.06
CA LEU A 577 -13.89 -28.00 0.21
C LEU A 577 -14.83 -29.17 0.48
N LYS A 578 -15.15 -29.45 1.75
CA LYS A 578 -16.11 -30.50 2.11
C LYS A 578 -17.52 -30.18 1.64
N LEU A 579 -17.96 -28.93 1.76
CA LEU A 579 -19.26 -28.47 1.26
C LEU A 579 -19.34 -28.63 -0.26
N LEU A 580 -18.31 -28.20 -1.00
CA LEU A 580 -18.23 -28.31 -2.45
C LEU A 580 -18.13 -29.77 -2.94
N SER A 581 -17.48 -30.64 -2.16
CA SER A 581 -17.32 -32.07 -2.50
C SER A 581 -18.60 -32.89 -2.33
N THR A 582 -19.66 -32.31 -1.76
CA THR A 582 -20.96 -32.99 -1.63
C THR A 582 -21.65 -33.03 -3.00
N SER A 583 -22.08 -34.22 -3.44
CA SER A 583 -22.52 -34.52 -4.81
C SER A 583 -23.68 -33.67 -5.35
N GLU A 584 -24.40 -32.97 -4.48
CA GLU A 584 -25.53 -32.11 -4.84
C GLU A 584 -25.13 -30.65 -5.13
N ASN A 585 -23.98 -30.19 -4.60
CA ASN A 585 -23.56 -28.79 -4.62
C ASN A 585 -22.72 -28.47 -5.87
N LEU A 586 -21.60 -29.15 -6.07
CA LEU A 586 -20.74 -28.94 -7.24
C LEU A 586 -21.02 -30.02 -8.30
N LYS A 587 -21.82 -29.67 -9.31
CA LYS A 587 -22.16 -30.56 -10.43
C LYS A 587 -22.06 -29.82 -11.76
N LYS A 588 -21.87 -30.58 -12.84
CA LYS A 588 -21.96 -30.02 -14.20
C LYS A 588 -23.38 -29.46 -14.39
N ASP A 589 -23.47 -28.22 -14.86
CA ASP A 589 -24.72 -27.49 -14.99
C ASP A 589 -25.44 -27.31 -13.63
N ILE A 590 -24.80 -26.55 -12.73
CA ILE A 590 -25.27 -26.30 -11.35
C ILE A 590 -26.73 -25.81 -11.34
N CYS A 591 -27.05 -24.84 -12.22
CA CYS A 591 -28.38 -24.26 -12.35
C CYS A 591 -29.33 -25.06 -13.28
N ASN A 592 -28.92 -26.25 -13.76
CA ASN A 592 -29.70 -27.14 -14.62
C ASN A 592 -30.33 -26.43 -15.84
N LEU A 593 -29.57 -25.55 -16.49
CA LEU A 593 -30.00 -24.71 -17.60
C LEU A 593 -30.15 -25.49 -18.91
N ARG A 594 -29.56 -26.70 -19.00
CA ARG A 594 -29.59 -27.64 -20.14
C ARG A 594 -29.00 -27.12 -21.46
N THR A 595 -28.62 -25.84 -21.54
CA THR A 595 -27.96 -25.20 -22.68
C THR A 595 -26.66 -24.49 -22.23
N PRO A 596 -25.48 -24.98 -22.62
CA PRO A 596 -24.19 -24.43 -22.17
C PRO A 596 -23.90 -22.99 -22.65
N GLU A 597 -24.62 -22.49 -23.65
CA GLU A 597 -24.34 -21.22 -24.34
C GLU A 597 -25.33 -20.09 -23.98
N ARG A 598 -26.19 -20.28 -22.97
CA ARG A 598 -27.16 -19.24 -22.58
C ARG A 598 -26.45 -18.04 -21.96
N PRO A 599 -26.64 -16.80 -22.46
CA PRO A 599 -26.04 -15.61 -21.88
C PRO A 599 -26.49 -15.38 -20.44
N ARG A 600 -25.58 -14.94 -19.56
CA ARG A 600 -25.87 -14.63 -18.15
C ARG A 600 -27.05 -13.65 -17.98
N ALA A 601 -27.21 -12.71 -18.91
CA ALA A 601 -28.28 -11.72 -18.89
C ALA A 601 -29.69 -12.35 -19.05
N ASP A 602 -29.78 -13.57 -19.61
CA ASP A 602 -31.03 -14.27 -19.88
C ASP A 602 -31.38 -15.32 -18.80
N VAL A 603 -30.58 -15.39 -17.73
CA VAL A 603 -30.79 -16.29 -16.59
C VAL A 603 -31.43 -15.51 -15.46
N ASP A 604 -32.59 -15.98 -15.00
CA ASP A 604 -33.32 -15.35 -13.92
C ASP A 604 -32.58 -15.44 -12.57
N LYS A 605 -32.59 -14.34 -11.81
CA LYS A 605 -31.85 -14.22 -10.54
C LYS A 605 -32.34 -15.23 -9.50
N GLN A 606 -33.63 -15.55 -9.46
CA GLN A 606 -34.20 -16.53 -8.53
C GLN A 606 -33.73 -17.96 -8.83
N THR A 607 -33.46 -18.26 -10.11
CA THR A 607 -32.88 -19.56 -10.51
C THR A 607 -31.43 -19.68 -10.06
N ILE A 608 -30.66 -18.58 -10.09
CA ILE A 608 -29.28 -18.53 -9.61
C ILE A 608 -29.25 -18.67 -8.08
N ASP A 609 -30.04 -17.86 -7.38
CA ASP A 609 -30.06 -17.81 -5.91
C ASP A 609 -30.55 -19.14 -5.29
N SER A 610 -31.40 -19.90 -5.98
CA SER A 610 -31.87 -21.22 -5.52
C SER A 610 -30.84 -22.35 -5.70
N HIS A 611 -29.92 -22.24 -6.66
CA HIS A 611 -28.91 -23.27 -6.95
C HIS A 611 -27.50 -22.89 -6.46
N LEU A 612 -27.27 -21.61 -6.19
CA LEU A 612 -26.05 -21.05 -5.61
C LEU A 612 -26.42 -20.20 -4.38
N PRO A 613 -26.82 -20.83 -3.25
CA PRO A 613 -27.00 -20.14 -1.99
C PRO A 613 -25.68 -19.54 -1.48
N SER A 614 -25.76 -18.58 -0.55
CA SER A 614 -24.61 -17.74 -0.14
C SER A 614 -23.44 -18.52 0.43
N ASP A 615 -23.67 -19.67 1.08
CA ASP A 615 -22.63 -20.59 1.55
C ASP A 615 -21.84 -21.24 0.39
N ILE A 616 -22.52 -21.63 -0.69
CA ILE A 616 -21.87 -22.19 -1.89
C ILE A 616 -21.15 -21.09 -2.67
N GLN A 617 -21.75 -19.90 -2.79
CA GLN A 617 -21.07 -18.76 -3.42
C GLN A 617 -19.79 -18.39 -2.67
N TYR A 618 -19.86 -18.34 -1.33
CA TYR A 618 -18.71 -18.09 -0.49
C TYR A 618 -17.64 -19.17 -0.70
N ALA A 619 -18.02 -20.45 -0.62
CA ALA A 619 -17.09 -21.55 -0.84
C ALA A 619 -16.48 -21.51 -2.25
N CYS A 620 -17.21 -21.12 -3.29
CA CYS A 620 -16.64 -21.02 -4.65
C CYS A 620 -15.71 -19.81 -4.85
N GLN A 621 -15.89 -18.73 -4.09
CA GLN A 621 -15.11 -17.48 -4.23
C GLN A 621 -13.88 -17.46 -3.31
N TYR A 622 -13.99 -18.01 -2.10
CA TYR A 622 -13.03 -17.83 -1.01
C TYR A 622 -12.49 -19.17 -0.47
N TRP A 623 -12.61 -20.28 -1.22
CA TRP A 623 -11.95 -21.55 -0.90
C TRP A 623 -10.46 -21.56 -1.21
N GLU A 624 -10.03 -20.80 -2.21
CA GLU A 624 -8.64 -20.42 -2.40
C GLU A 624 -8.43 -19.14 -1.59
N PRO A 625 -7.50 -19.12 -0.63
CA PRO A 625 -7.23 -17.89 0.11
C PRO A 625 -6.82 -16.79 -0.86
N ASP A 626 -7.14 -15.53 -0.53
CA ASP A 626 -6.34 -14.42 -1.03
C ASP A 626 -4.87 -14.85 -0.89
N THR A 627 -4.16 -14.82 -2.00
CA THR A 627 -2.83 -15.43 -2.18
C THR A 627 -1.72 -14.71 -1.41
N ASP A 628 -2.10 -13.99 -0.34
CA ASP A 628 -1.28 -13.53 0.77
C ASP A 628 -1.25 -14.55 1.94
N LEU A 629 -2.04 -15.64 1.88
CA LEU A 629 -2.24 -16.59 2.98
C LEU A 629 -2.10 -18.07 2.57
N GLU A 630 -1.15 -18.49 1.73
CA GLU A 630 -0.82 -19.93 1.62
C GLU A 630 0.68 -20.27 1.52
N TRP A 631 1.02 -21.39 2.20
CA TRP A 631 2.25 -22.21 2.13
C TRP A 631 3.52 -21.78 2.89
N ASN A 632 3.55 -22.10 4.20
CA ASN A 632 4.39 -23.15 4.82
C ASN A 632 4.44 -23.00 6.37
N ALA A 633 4.47 -24.13 7.07
CA ALA A 633 4.99 -24.20 8.44
C ALA A 633 6.49 -24.52 8.33
N VAL A 634 7.31 -23.83 9.13
CA VAL A 634 8.77 -23.63 8.98
C VAL A 634 9.11 -22.61 7.91
N LEU A 635 8.74 -21.36 8.19
CA LEU A 635 9.41 -20.18 7.69
C LEU A 635 8.71 -18.92 8.23
N GLN A 636 9.37 -18.18 9.10
CA GLN A 636 9.01 -16.78 9.31
C GLN A 636 9.52 -16.07 8.05
N THR A 637 8.63 -15.77 7.10
CA THR A 637 9.00 -14.99 5.91
C THR A 637 8.80 -13.52 6.27
N LEU A 638 9.89 -12.79 6.39
CA LEU A 638 9.89 -11.34 6.47
C LEU A 638 10.06 -10.78 5.06
N GLU A 639 9.57 -9.57 4.81
CA GLU A 639 9.82 -8.88 3.55
C GLU A 639 11.09 -8.03 3.69
N GLY A 640 12.03 -8.18 2.76
CA GLY A 640 13.28 -7.42 2.85
C GLY A 640 13.74 -6.85 1.53
N HIS A 641 14.15 -7.71 0.59
CA HIS A 641 14.84 -7.26 -0.62
C HIS A 641 14.15 -7.63 -1.95
N SER A 642 14.07 -6.71 -2.91
CA SER A 642 13.50 -6.92 -4.26
C SER A 642 14.54 -7.07 -5.37
N SER A 643 15.81 -7.23 -5.01
CA SER A 643 16.93 -7.42 -5.93
C SER A 643 18.13 -8.09 -5.22
N ALA A 644 19.22 -8.36 -5.95
CA ALA A 644 20.36 -9.13 -5.44
C ALA A 644 20.96 -8.55 -4.15
N VAL A 645 21.28 -9.43 -3.19
CA VAL A 645 21.90 -9.05 -1.92
C VAL A 645 23.42 -9.12 -2.05
N HIS A 646 24.09 -7.98 -1.83
CA HIS A 646 25.54 -7.84 -2.00
C HIS A 646 26.32 -8.02 -0.70
N SER A 647 25.74 -7.65 0.44
CA SER A 647 26.43 -7.70 1.73
C SER A 647 25.46 -8.07 2.85
N VAL A 648 25.94 -8.84 3.83
CA VAL A 648 25.22 -9.18 5.06
C VAL A 648 26.19 -9.05 6.24
N ALA A 649 25.72 -8.47 7.34
CA ALA A 649 26.54 -8.23 8.54
C ALA A 649 25.70 -8.48 9.80
N PHE A 650 26.25 -9.13 10.82
CA PHE A 650 25.64 -9.18 12.14
C PHE A 650 26.13 -8.02 13.00
N SER A 651 25.23 -7.51 13.84
CA SER A 651 25.58 -6.66 14.97
C SER A 651 26.52 -7.37 15.94
N HIS A 652 27.35 -6.61 16.64
CA HIS A 652 28.37 -7.13 17.55
C HIS A 652 27.77 -7.86 18.76
N ASP A 653 26.59 -7.42 19.22
CA ASP A 653 25.79 -8.06 20.27
C ASP A 653 24.95 -9.26 19.77
N SER A 654 25.05 -9.62 18.48
CA SER A 654 24.33 -10.75 17.83
C SER A 654 22.81 -10.64 17.79
N ARG A 655 22.24 -9.49 18.15
CA ARG A 655 20.78 -9.35 18.24
C ARG A 655 20.14 -8.99 16.91
N LEU A 656 20.91 -8.37 16.02
CA LEU A 656 20.46 -7.80 14.76
C LEU A 656 21.36 -8.25 13.60
N LEU A 657 20.78 -8.40 12.42
CA LEU A 657 21.44 -8.78 11.17
C LEU A 657 21.04 -7.79 10.09
N ALA A 658 22.00 -7.09 9.48
CA ALA A 658 21.79 -6.17 8.37
C ALA A 658 22.08 -6.84 7.03
N SER A 659 21.29 -6.51 6.01
CA SER A 659 21.57 -6.91 4.63
C SER A 659 21.37 -5.75 3.65
N ALA A 660 22.28 -5.65 2.67
CA ALA A 660 22.32 -4.65 1.61
C ALA A 660 21.96 -5.26 0.26
N SER A 661 21.08 -4.61 -0.50
CA SER A 661 20.60 -5.11 -1.79
C SER A 661 20.47 -4.01 -2.87
N ASP A 662 20.45 -4.47 -4.12
CA ASP A 662 20.15 -3.69 -5.33
C ASP A 662 18.76 -3.02 -5.34
N ASP A 663 17.89 -3.33 -4.37
CA ASP A 663 16.53 -2.80 -4.27
C ASP A 663 16.37 -1.52 -3.43
N ASN A 664 17.49 -0.97 -2.97
CA ASN A 664 17.57 0.26 -2.18
C ASN A 664 17.02 0.16 -0.74
N THR A 665 16.92 -1.04 -0.18
CA THR A 665 16.47 -1.25 1.20
C THR A 665 17.55 -1.92 2.04
N ASP A 666 17.56 -1.63 3.35
CA ASP A 666 18.34 -2.34 4.37
C ASP A 666 17.38 -2.98 5.39
N THR A 667 17.66 -4.18 5.87
CA THR A 667 16.79 -4.85 6.87
C THR A 667 17.56 -5.37 8.06
N ALA A 668 17.01 -5.21 9.28
CA ALA A 668 17.55 -5.72 10.55
C ALA A 668 16.59 -6.78 11.16
N THR A 669 17.02 -8.03 11.46
CA THR A 669 16.05 -9.09 11.87
C THR A 669 16.09 -9.62 13.31
N GLY A 670 14.86 -9.97 13.77
CA GLY A 670 14.48 -11.15 14.57
C GLY A 670 12.95 -11.42 14.42
N THR A 671 12.18 -10.35 14.31
CA THR A 671 10.99 -10.16 13.46
C THR A 671 11.38 -9.03 12.47
N LEU A 672 10.62 -8.72 11.41
CA LEU A 672 10.91 -7.50 10.63
C LEU A 672 10.61 -6.34 11.56
N GLN A 673 11.61 -5.88 12.32
CA GLN A 673 11.44 -4.70 13.15
C GLN A 673 11.26 -3.49 12.23
N GLN A 674 12.01 -3.45 11.12
CA GLN A 674 11.88 -2.42 10.10
C GLN A 674 12.46 -2.83 8.75
N THR A 675 11.76 -2.47 7.66
CA THR A 675 12.41 -2.26 6.37
C THR A 675 12.88 -0.81 6.30
N LEU A 676 14.19 -0.63 6.22
CA LEU A 676 14.82 0.69 6.13
C LEU A 676 14.78 1.14 4.66
N LYS A 677 13.59 1.54 4.20
CA LYS A 677 13.38 2.08 2.84
C LYS A 677 13.78 3.55 2.83
N GLY A 678 14.85 3.87 2.11
CA GLY A 678 15.27 5.25 1.99
C GLY A 678 16.29 5.56 0.90
N HIS A 679 17.04 4.56 0.42
CA HIS A 679 17.95 4.74 -0.70
C HIS A 679 17.19 4.75 -2.03
N SER A 680 17.74 5.40 -3.05
CA SER A 680 17.13 5.51 -4.37
C SER A 680 17.73 4.57 -5.42
N TRP A 681 18.94 4.03 -5.16
CA TRP A 681 19.70 3.07 -5.97
C TRP A 681 20.36 2.00 -5.07
N SER A 682 20.97 0.98 -5.68
CA SER A 682 21.58 -0.20 -5.04
C SER A 682 22.45 0.13 -3.83
N VAL A 683 22.30 -0.63 -2.74
CA VAL A 683 23.16 -0.56 -1.56
C VAL A 683 24.33 -1.54 -1.74
N GLY A 684 25.56 -1.00 -1.78
CA GLY A 684 26.77 -1.80 -2.00
C GLY A 684 27.43 -2.31 -0.72
N SER A 685 27.21 -1.63 0.41
CA SER A 685 27.88 -1.96 1.68
C SER A 685 27.02 -1.58 2.90
N VAL A 686 27.04 -2.44 3.92
CA VAL A 686 26.40 -2.24 5.24
C VAL A 686 27.38 -2.57 6.35
N ALA A 687 27.35 -1.77 7.42
CA ALA A 687 28.19 -1.99 8.60
C ALA A 687 27.40 -1.61 9.86
N PHE A 688 27.54 -2.38 10.94
CA PHE A 688 27.07 -1.98 12.27
C PHE A 688 28.16 -1.22 13.01
N SER A 689 27.74 -0.32 13.90
CA SER A 689 28.63 0.24 14.91
C SER A 689 29.07 -0.86 15.89
N HIS A 690 30.24 -0.66 16.50
CA HIS A 690 30.81 -1.60 17.47
C HIS A 690 29.98 -1.71 18.74
N ASP A 691 29.23 -0.67 19.09
CA ASP A 691 28.27 -0.67 20.19
C ASP A 691 26.88 -1.23 19.82
N SER A 692 26.71 -1.71 18.59
CA SER A 692 25.45 -2.22 18.02
C SER A 692 24.28 -1.22 17.98
N ARG A 693 24.47 0.07 18.27
CA ARG A 693 23.38 1.06 18.32
C ARG A 693 23.02 1.68 16.98
N LEU A 694 23.95 1.67 16.04
CA LEU A 694 23.79 2.31 14.75
C LEU A 694 24.08 1.32 13.62
N LEU A 695 23.33 1.46 12.53
CA LEU A 695 23.57 0.77 11.27
C LEU A 695 23.85 1.84 10.21
N ALA A 696 24.93 1.67 9.45
CA ALA A 696 25.21 2.50 8.29
C ALA A 696 25.02 1.69 7.01
N SER A 697 24.44 2.34 5.99
CA SER A 697 24.33 1.79 4.65
C SER A 697 24.82 2.78 3.60
N ALA A 698 25.55 2.25 2.62
CA ALA A 698 26.14 3.01 1.52
C ALA A 698 25.56 2.56 0.19
N SER A 699 25.11 3.55 -0.59
CA SER A 699 24.39 3.30 -1.83
C SER A 699 25.03 3.98 -3.04
N SER A 700 24.75 3.38 -4.19
CA SER A 700 24.95 3.97 -5.51
C SER A 700 24.24 5.30 -5.68
N ASP A 701 23.21 5.59 -4.87
CA ASP A 701 22.43 6.85 -4.90
C ASP A 701 23.20 8.07 -4.37
N LYS A 702 24.49 7.88 -4.08
CA LYS A 702 25.44 8.90 -3.62
C LYS A 702 25.21 9.35 -2.18
N THR A 703 24.42 8.60 -1.41
CA THR A 703 24.14 8.90 -0.01
C THR A 703 24.58 7.76 0.88
N VAL A 704 24.84 8.13 2.14
CA VAL A 704 25.00 7.18 3.25
C VAL A 704 23.86 7.44 4.21
N LYS A 705 23.25 6.39 4.74
CA LYS A 705 22.18 6.54 5.74
C LYS A 705 22.59 5.89 7.04
N ILE A 706 22.30 6.60 8.14
CA ILE A 706 22.47 6.10 9.49
C ILE A 706 21.09 5.81 10.06
N TRP A 707 20.95 4.61 10.57
CA TRP A 707 19.73 4.08 11.12
C TRP A 707 19.96 3.73 12.59
N ASP A 708 19.00 4.09 13.43
CA ASP A 708 18.98 3.64 14.81
C ASP A 708 18.58 2.18 14.85
N THR A 709 19.39 1.33 15.46
CA THR A 709 19.17 -0.12 15.42
C THR A 709 18.03 -0.59 16.32
N ALA A 710 17.62 0.21 17.32
CA ALA A 710 16.56 -0.13 18.26
C ALA A 710 15.17 0.29 17.77
N THR A 711 15.10 1.37 16.99
CA THR A 711 13.85 1.98 16.51
C THR A 711 13.68 1.90 15.01
N GLY A 712 14.71 1.44 14.27
CA GLY A 712 14.83 1.40 12.80
C GLY A 712 14.43 2.69 12.09
N THR A 713 14.50 3.80 12.81
CA THR A 713 14.25 5.12 12.23
C THR A 713 15.51 5.58 11.51
N LEU A 714 15.31 6.22 10.36
CA LEU A 714 16.36 6.98 9.70
C LEU A 714 16.73 8.14 10.62
N GLN A 715 17.85 8.02 11.33
CA GLN A 715 18.39 9.10 12.14
C GLN A 715 18.85 10.22 11.21
N GLN A 716 19.65 9.86 10.20
CA GLN A 716 20.33 10.84 9.36
C GLN A 716 20.52 10.32 7.94
N THR A 717 20.23 11.19 6.94
CA THR A 717 20.69 10.97 5.56
C THR A 717 21.89 11.86 5.30
N LEU A 718 23.04 11.25 5.17
CA LEU A 718 24.32 11.89 4.91
C LEU A 718 24.43 12.16 3.40
N ARG A 719 24.03 13.37 3.00
CA ARG A 719 24.11 13.84 1.61
C ARG A 719 25.39 14.66 1.44
N GLY A 720 26.24 14.26 0.51
CA GLY A 720 27.47 14.99 0.23
C GLY A 720 28.35 14.39 -0.85
N HIS A 721 28.22 13.10 -1.15
CA HIS A 721 28.94 12.48 -2.26
C HIS A 721 28.30 12.81 -3.62
N SER A 722 29.12 12.90 -4.66
CA SER A 722 28.68 13.20 -6.04
C SER A 722 28.63 11.98 -6.95
N SER A 723 29.07 10.81 -6.47
CA SER A 723 29.05 9.51 -7.14
C SER A 723 28.72 8.36 -6.15
N ALA A 724 28.66 7.12 -6.64
CA ALA A 724 28.31 5.94 -5.85
C ALA A 724 29.28 5.74 -4.66
N VAL A 725 28.75 5.31 -3.51
CA VAL A 725 29.53 4.98 -2.32
C VAL A 725 29.71 3.46 -2.27
N ASP A 726 30.96 2.99 -2.27
CA ASP A 726 31.28 1.55 -2.45
C ASP A 726 31.67 0.89 -1.12
N SER A 727 32.18 1.66 -0.16
CA SER A 727 32.67 1.12 1.12
C SER A 727 32.40 2.09 2.27
N ILE A 728 32.01 1.53 3.41
CA ILE A 728 31.83 2.22 4.68
C ILE A 728 32.51 1.47 5.81
N ALA A 729 32.99 2.22 6.81
CA ALA A 729 33.53 1.66 8.03
C ALA A 729 33.15 2.55 9.22
N PHE A 730 32.77 1.93 10.34
CA PHE A 730 32.65 2.62 11.62
C PHE A 730 34.00 2.67 12.33
N SER A 731 34.24 3.73 13.10
CA SER A 731 35.31 3.72 14.09
C SER A 731 35.04 2.66 15.17
N HIS A 732 36.11 2.14 15.78
CA HIS A 732 36.02 1.16 16.86
C HIS A 732 35.32 1.72 18.10
N ASP A 733 35.39 3.04 18.32
CA ASP A 733 34.65 3.75 19.37
C ASP A 733 33.20 4.12 18.99
N SER A 734 32.74 3.78 17.77
CA SER A 734 31.41 4.05 17.22
C SER A 734 31.01 5.52 17.07
N ARG A 735 31.93 6.47 17.25
CA ARG A 735 31.65 7.93 17.17
C ARG A 735 31.72 8.50 15.77
N LEU A 736 32.46 7.85 14.87
CA LEU A 736 32.72 8.33 13.52
C LEU A 736 32.36 7.26 12.50
N LEU A 737 31.90 7.72 11.35
CA LEU A 737 31.64 6.90 10.18
C LEU A 737 32.43 7.47 9.00
N ALA A 738 33.17 6.62 8.30
CA ALA A 738 33.87 7.01 7.08
C ALA A 738 33.23 6.35 5.87
N SER A 739 33.06 7.11 4.80
CA SER A 739 32.49 6.65 3.53
C SER A 739 33.41 6.95 2.35
N ALA A 740 33.68 5.95 1.53
CA ALA A 740 34.50 6.04 0.33
C ALA A 740 33.64 5.95 -0.94
N SER A 741 33.91 6.84 -1.91
CA SER A 741 33.11 6.98 -3.11
C SER A 741 33.93 7.09 -4.40
N TYR A 742 33.29 6.76 -5.52
CA TYR A 742 33.75 7.01 -6.88
C TYR A 742 33.83 8.51 -7.25
N ASP A 743 33.44 9.43 -6.36
CA ASP A 743 33.67 10.86 -6.54
C ASP A 743 35.08 11.32 -6.12
N ASN A 744 35.93 10.35 -5.78
CA ASN A 744 37.30 10.54 -5.35
C ASN A 744 37.43 11.23 -3.98
N THR A 745 36.36 11.24 -3.17
CA THR A 745 36.37 11.81 -1.82
C THR A 745 36.12 10.73 -0.78
N VAL A 746 36.65 10.98 0.42
CA VAL A 746 36.22 10.29 1.64
C VAL A 746 35.52 11.32 2.51
N LYS A 747 34.39 10.94 3.10
CA LYS A 747 33.66 11.82 4.00
C LYS A 747 33.60 11.19 5.38
N VAL A 748 33.85 12.00 6.40
CA VAL A 748 33.78 11.62 7.80
C VAL A 748 32.57 12.28 8.41
N TRP A 749 31.74 11.45 9.01
CA TRP A 749 30.46 11.85 9.56
C TRP A 749 30.48 11.59 11.05
N ASP A 750 30.00 12.56 11.81
CA ASP A 750 29.72 12.38 13.23
C ASP A 750 28.48 11.52 13.36
N THR A 751 28.59 10.38 14.05
CA THR A 751 27.49 9.41 14.12
C THR A 751 26.34 9.91 14.98
N ALA A 752 26.57 10.83 15.92
CA ALA A 752 25.56 11.36 16.83
C ALA A 752 24.75 12.52 16.21
N THR A 753 25.40 13.40 15.44
CA THR A 753 24.79 14.59 14.85
C THR A 753 24.41 14.40 13.38
N GLY A 754 24.98 13.40 12.69
CA GLY A 754 24.84 13.23 11.24
C GLY A 754 25.44 14.37 10.43
N THR A 755 26.16 15.27 11.09
CA THR A 755 26.80 16.37 10.39
C THR A 755 28.04 15.81 9.69
N LEU A 756 28.23 16.26 8.45
CA LEU A 756 29.52 16.14 7.80
C LEU A 756 30.51 16.90 8.68
N GLN A 757 31.28 16.18 9.49
CA GLN A 757 32.36 16.80 10.24
C GLN A 757 33.33 17.38 9.25
N GLN A 758 33.78 16.53 8.33
CA GLN A 758 34.82 16.86 7.39
C GLN A 758 34.59 16.11 6.09
N THR A 759 34.63 16.85 4.98
CA THR A 759 34.96 16.22 3.71
C THR A 759 36.47 16.20 3.62
N LEU A 760 37.01 15.00 3.45
CA LEU A 760 38.44 14.79 3.23
C LEU A 760 38.77 15.14 1.77
N GLU A 761 38.55 16.41 1.44
CA GLU A 761 39.03 17.12 0.27
C GLU A 761 40.25 17.90 0.75
N GLY A 762 41.43 17.58 0.24
CA GLY A 762 42.66 18.22 0.71
C GLY A 762 42.53 19.74 0.69
N GLN A 763 42.90 20.42 1.77
CA GLN A 763 42.93 21.90 1.85
C GLN A 763 43.89 22.55 0.82
N THR A 764 44.59 21.73 0.03
CA THR A 764 45.38 22.10 -1.14
C THR A 764 44.90 21.27 -2.34
N LEU A 765 43.95 21.81 -3.11
CA LEU A 765 43.69 21.58 -4.54
C LEU A 765 43.65 20.16 -5.16
N GLU A 766 43.69 19.05 -4.43
CA GLU A 766 43.38 17.72 -4.98
C GLU A 766 42.92 16.76 -3.86
N GLY A 767 41.66 16.31 -3.92
CA GLY A 767 41.17 15.11 -3.23
C GLY A 767 41.90 13.86 -3.73
N HIS A 768 41.32 12.66 -3.67
CA HIS A 768 41.90 11.60 -4.50
C HIS A 768 41.76 12.00 -5.99
N GLY A 769 42.73 11.63 -6.82
CA GLY A 769 42.68 11.87 -8.27
C GLY A 769 41.78 10.87 -9.01
N SER A 770 41.33 9.82 -8.33
CA SER A 770 40.54 8.72 -8.85
C SER A 770 39.73 8.04 -7.74
N ALA A 771 38.91 7.06 -8.12
CA ALA A 771 37.96 6.41 -7.22
C ALA A 771 38.64 5.80 -6.00
N VAL A 772 38.05 6.06 -4.82
CA VAL A 772 38.46 5.44 -3.56
C VAL A 772 37.75 4.10 -3.45
N VAL A 773 38.53 3.02 -3.35
CA VAL A 773 38.01 1.65 -3.50
C VAL A 773 37.60 1.07 -2.14
N SER A 774 38.21 1.51 -1.06
CA SER A 774 37.95 1.01 0.29
C SER A 774 38.29 2.08 1.34
N VAL A 775 37.82 1.89 2.57
CA VAL A 775 38.16 2.72 3.72
C VAL A 775 38.36 1.86 4.95
N ALA A 776 39.37 2.18 5.75
CA ALA A 776 39.65 1.49 7.01
C ALA A 776 39.93 2.49 8.13
N PHE A 777 39.44 2.18 9.34
CA PHE A 777 39.83 2.87 10.57
C PHE A 777 40.99 2.12 11.24
N SER A 778 41.86 2.86 11.91
CA SER A 778 42.77 2.29 12.89
C SER A 778 41.99 1.70 14.08
N HIS A 779 42.57 0.71 14.76
CA HIS A 779 41.95 0.06 15.93
C HIS A 779 41.78 1.03 17.10
N ASP A 780 42.63 2.05 17.21
CA ASP A 780 42.49 3.14 18.18
C ASP A 780 41.51 4.25 17.76
N SER A 781 40.86 4.12 16.59
CA SER A 781 39.89 5.07 16.00
C SER A 781 40.43 6.46 15.66
N ARG A 782 41.75 6.68 15.72
CA ARG A 782 42.34 8.02 15.49
C ARG A 782 42.63 8.33 14.04
N LEU A 783 42.83 7.31 13.21
CA LEU A 783 43.29 7.46 11.83
C LEU A 783 42.35 6.76 10.86
N ILE A 784 42.22 7.34 9.68
CA ILE A 784 41.48 6.77 8.56
C ILE A 784 42.46 6.60 7.40
N ALA A 785 42.46 5.43 6.77
CA ALA A 785 43.23 5.17 5.57
C ALA A 785 42.31 4.94 4.37
N SER A 786 42.63 5.62 3.27
CA SER A 786 41.88 5.55 2.02
C SER A 786 42.78 5.22 0.83
N PRO A 787 42.78 3.97 0.35
CA PRO A 787 43.43 3.58 -0.90
C PRO A 787 42.62 4.03 -2.11
N SER A 788 43.31 4.56 -3.13
CA SER A 788 42.67 5.00 -4.37
C SER A 788 43.34 4.44 -5.61
N SER A 789 42.57 4.45 -6.70
CA SER A 789 43.06 4.19 -8.05
C SER A 789 43.98 5.29 -8.60
N ASP A 790 44.21 6.38 -7.86
CA ASP A 790 45.21 7.41 -8.17
C ASP A 790 46.66 7.02 -7.78
N ASN A 791 46.85 5.79 -7.31
CA ASN A 791 48.12 5.24 -6.84
C ASN A 791 48.60 5.81 -5.49
N THR A 792 47.73 6.49 -4.73
CA THR A 792 48.05 7.02 -3.41
C THR A 792 47.22 6.33 -2.32
N VAL A 793 47.77 6.33 -1.10
CA VAL A 793 46.97 6.10 0.10
C VAL A 793 46.98 7.40 0.88
N LYS A 794 45.81 7.92 1.24
CA LYS A 794 45.72 9.11 2.09
C LYS A 794 45.38 8.68 3.51
N VAL A 795 46.12 9.23 4.48
CA VAL A 795 45.88 9.03 5.91
C VAL A 795 45.39 10.33 6.50
N TRP A 796 44.25 10.24 7.16
CA TRP A 796 43.52 11.37 7.68
C TRP A 796 43.41 11.24 9.19
N ASP A 797 43.51 12.36 9.87
CA ASP A 797 43.14 12.42 11.28
C ASP A 797 41.61 12.30 11.38
N ALA A 798 41.14 11.30 12.11
CA ALA A 798 39.70 11.03 12.19
C ALA A 798 38.93 12.17 12.87
N ALA A 799 39.56 12.88 13.82
CA ALA A 799 38.91 13.92 14.62
C ALA A 799 38.87 15.29 13.93
N THR A 800 39.93 15.65 13.21
CA THR A 800 40.08 16.95 12.55
C THR A 800 39.79 16.89 11.06
N GLY A 801 39.76 15.69 10.47
CA GLY A 801 39.65 15.44 9.02
C GLY A 801 40.74 16.10 8.19
N THR A 802 41.80 16.56 8.84
CA THR A 802 42.96 17.05 8.13
C THR A 802 43.69 15.87 7.50
N LEU A 803 44.15 16.07 6.27
CA LEU A 803 45.11 15.16 5.67
C LEU A 803 46.36 15.21 6.55
N GLN A 804 46.58 14.18 7.35
CA GLN A 804 47.81 14.05 8.10
C GLN A 804 48.92 13.79 7.09
N GLN A 805 48.72 12.81 6.21
CA GLN A 805 49.78 12.29 5.36
C GLN A 805 49.24 11.81 4.02
N MET A 806 49.90 12.24 2.94
CA MET A 806 49.73 11.65 1.61
C MET A 806 50.83 10.62 1.39
N LEU A 807 50.44 9.36 1.35
CA LEU A 807 51.36 8.25 1.16
C LEU A 807 51.56 8.02 -0.34
N GLU A 808 52.37 8.89 -0.93
CA GLU A 808 52.78 8.79 -2.32
C GLU A 808 53.93 7.80 -2.47
N GLY A 809 53.85 6.96 -3.49
CA GLY A 809 54.96 6.09 -3.84
C GLY A 809 54.58 4.80 -4.53
N HIS A 810 53.28 4.45 -4.59
CA HIS A 810 52.83 3.40 -5.48
C HIS A 810 52.75 3.92 -6.93
N SER A 811 53.07 3.07 -7.91
CA SER A 811 53.05 3.44 -9.33
C SER A 811 51.84 2.89 -10.09
N ASN A 812 50.88 2.29 -9.39
CA ASN A 812 49.64 1.72 -9.93
C ASN A 812 48.57 1.67 -8.82
N SER A 813 47.33 1.36 -9.18
CA SER A 813 46.17 1.37 -8.29
C SER A 813 46.42 0.54 -7.02
N VAL A 814 46.04 1.10 -5.87
CA VAL A 814 46.14 0.44 -4.57
C VAL A 814 44.87 -0.39 -4.37
N SER A 815 45.03 -1.72 -4.25
CA SER A 815 43.91 -2.67 -4.19
C SER A 815 43.39 -2.89 -2.78
N SER A 816 44.27 -2.81 -1.77
CA SER A 816 43.94 -3.16 -0.39
C SER A 816 44.79 -2.37 0.61
N VAL A 817 44.19 -2.07 1.76
CA VAL A 817 44.85 -1.43 2.90
C VAL A 817 44.49 -2.17 4.19
N ALA A 818 45.42 -2.26 5.12
CA ALA A 818 45.17 -2.80 6.45
C ALA A 818 45.94 -2.01 7.51
N PHE A 819 45.33 -1.73 8.66
CA PHE A 819 46.04 -1.26 9.86
C PHE A 819 46.51 -2.46 10.68
N SER A 820 47.65 -2.30 11.36
CA SER A 820 48.03 -3.23 12.42
C SER A 820 47.04 -3.16 13.59
N HIS A 821 46.89 -4.26 14.34
CA HIS A 821 46.00 -4.32 15.50
C HIS A 821 46.44 -3.36 16.63
N ASP A 822 47.74 -3.04 16.70
CA ASP A 822 48.27 -2.01 17.61
C ASP A 822 48.13 -0.57 17.07
N SER A 823 47.56 -0.38 15.87
CA SER A 823 47.37 0.90 15.17
C SER A 823 48.64 1.68 14.82
N ARG A 824 49.83 1.09 14.98
CA ARG A 824 51.10 1.79 14.74
C ARG A 824 51.54 1.78 13.28
N LEU A 825 51.10 0.78 12.52
CA LEU A 825 51.54 0.54 11.16
C LEU A 825 50.34 0.47 10.23
N LEU A 826 50.55 0.96 9.01
CA LEU A 826 49.61 0.85 7.90
C LEU A 826 50.29 0.12 6.76
N ALA A 827 49.63 -0.86 6.18
CA ALA A 827 50.12 -1.57 5.00
C ALA A 827 49.21 -1.35 3.80
N SER A 828 49.80 -1.10 2.64
CA SER A 828 49.09 -0.92 1.38
C SER A 828 49.62 -1.89 0.32
N ALA A 829 48.71 -2.60 -0.36
CA ALA A 829 48.99 -3.47 -1.49
C ALA A 829 48.55 -2.82 -2.80
N SER A 830 49.38 -2.97 -3.84
CA SER A 830 49.14 -2.32 -5.13
C SER A 830 49.40 -3.24 -6.32
N TYR A 831 48.75 -2.89 -7.43
CA TYR A 831 49.03 -3.45 -8.75
C TYR A 831 50.41 -3.06 -9.30
N ASP A 832 51.19 -2.25 -8.58
CA ASP A 832 52.59 -1.96 -8.89
C ASP A 832 53.56 -3.05 -8.43
N LYS A 833 53.03 -4.15 -7.89
CA LYS A 833 53.77 -5.33 -7.42
C LYS A 833 54.51 -5.11 -6.10
N THR A 834 54.21 -4.03 -5.38
CA THR A 834 54.83 -3.73 -4.08
C THR A 834 53.79 -3.70 -2.98
N VAL A 835 54.25 -4.01 -1.77
CA VAL A 835 53.55 -3.64 -0.54
C VAL A 835 54.34 -2.54 0.12
N LYS A 836 53.67 -1.53 0.65
CA LYS A 836 54.32 -0.47 1.40
C LYS A 836 53.82 -0.46 2.82
N VAL A 837 54.75 -0.38 3.75
CA VAL A 837 54.48 -0.23 5.18
C VAL A 837 54.84 1.16 5.59
N TRP A 838 53.88 1.81 6.22
CA TRP A 838 53.92 3.20 6.60
C TRP A 838 53.79 3.28 8.11
N ASP A 839 54.48 4.24 8.69
CA ASP A 839 54.20 4.65 10.06
C ASP A 839 52.81 5.27 10.07
N ALA A 840 51.86 4.72 10.83
CA ALA A 840 50.50 5.23 10.80
C ALA A 840 50.41 6.67 11.33
N ALA A 841 51.25 7.04 12.31
CA ALA A 841 51.21 8.35 12.96
C ALA A 841 51.94 9.43 12.14
N ILE A 842 53.08 9.08 11.53
CA ILE A 842 53.95 10.04 10.82
C ILE A 842 53.72 9.95 9.30
N GLY A 843 53.09 8.89 8.79
CA GLY A 843 52.91 8.61 7.35
C GLY A 843 54.22 8.48 6.58
N ARG A 844 55.35 8.38 7.29
CA ARG A 844 56.61 8.12 6.64
C ARG A 844 56.55 6.70 6.12
N LEU A 845 56.86 6.53 4.84
CA LEU A 845 57.19 5.24 4.29
C LEU A 845 58.32 4.64 5.13
N GLN A 846 58.00 3.66 5.96
CA GLN A 846 59.02 2.96 6.71
C GLN A 846 59.72 2.01 5.75
N GLN A 847 58.95 1.25 4.98
CA GLN A 847 59.47 0.17 4.17
C GLN A 847 58.68 0.04 2.85
N THR A 848 59.40 -0.05 1.72
CA THR A 848 58.81 -0.58 0.48
C THR A 848 59.22 -2.04 0.35
N LEU A 849 58.26 -2.90 0.55
CA LEU A 849 58.39 -4.35 0.45
C LEU A 849 58.37 -4.73 -1.03
N LYS A 850 59.54 -4.57 -1.66
CA LYS A 850 59.78 -5.02 -3.04
C LYS A 850 60.16 -6.48 -3.02
N GLY A 851 59.44 -7.29 -3.78
CA GLY A 851 59.75 -8.71 -3.87
C GLY A 851 58.76 -9.52 -4.67
N HIS A 852 57.53 -9.02 -4.86
CA HIS A 852 56.58 -9.66 -5.75
C HIS A 852 56.88 -9.34 -7.22
N SER A 853 56.65 -10.31 -8.11
CA SER A 853 56.90 -10.16 -9.55
C SER A 853 55.64 -9.84 -10.37
N SER A 854 54.47 -9.83 -9.72
CA SER A 854 53.15 -9.52 -10.27
C SER A 854 52.31 -8.72 -9.26
N THR A 855 51.09 -8.35 -9.62
CA THR A 855 50.19 -7.51 -8.80
C THR A 855 49.98 -8.13 -7.42
N VAL A 856 49.94 -7.30 -6.38
CA VAL A 856 49.56 -7.72 -5.02
C VAL A 856 48.08 -7.39 -4.86
N ASP A 857 47.29 -8.37 -4.46
CA ASP A 857 45.84 -8.22 -4.42
C ASP A 857 45.35 -7.93 -2.99
N SER A 858 45.91 -8.62 -2.01
CA SER A 858 45.51 -8.52 -0.60
C SER A 858 46.71 -8.43 0.34
N VAL A 859 46.50 -7.69 1.43
CA VAL A 859 47.46 -7.54 2.54
C VAL A 859 46.73 -7.70 3.88
N THR A 860 47.34 -8.40 4.81
CA THR A 860 46.77 -8.61 6.15
C THR A 860 47.83 -8.65 7.24
N PHE A 861 47.53 -8.08 8.40
CA PHE A 861 48.38 -8.15 9.58
C PHE A 861 48.04 -9.38 10.42
N SER A 862 49.04 -9.94 11.09
CA SER A 862 48.79 -10.90 12.16
C SER A 862 48.07 -10.23 13.33
N HIS A 863 47.30 -11.00 14.09
CA HIS A 863 46.57 -10.50 15.27
C HIS A 863 47.52 -9.92 16.34
N ASN A 864 48.75 -10.44 16.44
CA ASN A 864 49.79 -9.90 17.30
C ASN A 864 50.52 -8.67 16.72
N SER A 865 50.13 -8.16 15.54
CA SER A 865 50.72 -7.02 14.81
C SER A 865 52.20 -7.15 14.40
N ARG A 866 52.85 -8.30 14.62
CA ARG A 866 54.28 -8.46 14.34
C ARG A 866 54.58 -8.82 12.89
N LEU A 867 53.64 -9.46 12.21
CA LEU A 867 53.84 -9.99 10.87
C LEU A 867 52.82 -9.40 9.91
N LEU A 868 53.24 -9.29 8.66
CA LEU A 868 52.42 -8.85 7.54
C LEU A 868 52.47 -9.91 6.45
N ALA A 869 51.32 -10.33 5.94
CA ALA A 869 51.23 -11.25 4.81
C ALA A 869 50.71 -10.53 3.57
N SER A 870 51.32 -10.81 2.43
CA SER A 870 50.90 -10.29 1.12
C SER A 870 50.72 -11.41 0.11
N ALA A 871 49.54 -11.43 -0.51
CA ALA A 871 49.15 -12.41 -1.54
C ALA A 871 49.23 -11.78 -2.94
N SER A 872 49.83 -12.48 -3.90
CA SER A 872 50.11 -11.93 -5.22
C SER A 872 49.81 -12.90 -6.36
N TYR A 873 49.56 -12.31 -7.53
CA TYR A 873 49.48 -12.98 -8.82
C TYR A 873 50.81 -13.59 -9.29
N ASP A 874 51.90 -13.43 -8.53
CA ASP A 874 53.19 -14.07 -8.82
C ASP A 874 53.32 -15.49 -8.25
N ASN A 875 52.21 -16.03 -7.75
CA ASN A 875 52.12 -17.36 -7.17
C ASN A 875 52.85 -17.50 -5.82
N THR A 876 53.18 -16.40 -5.15
CA THR A 876 53.82 -16.44 -3.84
C THR A 876 53.02 -15.67 -2.79
N VAL A 877 53.15 -16.13 -1.54
CA VAL A 877 52.83 -15.32 -0.37
C VAL A 877 54.12 -14.87 0.24
N LYS A 878 54.20 -13.62 0.64
CA LYS A 878 55.36 -13.10 1.37
C LYS A 878 54.95 -12.70 2.76
N VAL A 879 55.72 -13.16 3.73
CA VAL A 879 55.60 -12.78 5.14
C VAL A 879 56.74 -11.84 5.46
N TRP A 880 56.37 -10.70 5.98
CA TRP A 880 57.28 -9.61 6.29
C TRP A 880 57.22 -9.36 7.79
N ASP A 881 58.36 -8.99 8.35
CA ASP A 881 58.36 -8.37 9.66
C ASP A 881 57.66 -7.02 9.54
N ALA A 882 56.62 -6.80 10.33
CA ALA A 882 55.84 -5.58 10.25
C ALA A 882 56.69 -4.35 10.60
N ALA A 883 57.59 -4.46 11.59
CA ALA A 883 58.37 -3.34 12.10
C ALA A 883 59.66 -3.10 11.29
N ALA A 884 60.37 -4.15 10.92
CA ALA A 884 61.61 -4.07 10.15
C ALA A 884 61.36 -3.98 8.64
N GLY A 885 60.18 -4.42 8.15
CA GLY A 885 59.86 -4.61 6.73
C GLY A 885 60.83 -5.53 6.00
N THR A 886 61.60 -6.31 6.75
CA THR A 886 62.44 -7.34 6.17
C THR A 886 61.54 -8.48 5.73
N LEU A 887 61.75 -8.94 4.51
CA LEU A 887 61.17 -10.18 4.03
C LEU A 887 61.67 -11.30 4.93
N GLN A 888 60.82 -11.75 5.86
CA GLN A 888 61.17 -12.87 6.72
C GLN A 888 61.11 -14.14 5.87
N GLN A 889 60.02 -14.30 5.12
CA GLN A 889 59.76 -15.54 4.39
C GLN A 889 59.12 -15.25 3.03
N THR A 890 59.68 -15.84 1.97
CA THR A 890 58.92 -16.01 0.71
C THR A 890 58.38 -17.42 0.69
N LEU A 891 57.08 -17.53 0.86
CA LEU A 891 56.35 -18.77 0.83
C LEU A 891 56.14 -19.16 -0.64
N LYS A 892 57.17 -19.79 -1.20
CA LYS A 892 57.18 -20.35 -2.56
C LYS A 892 56.64 -21.77 -2.50
N GLY A 893 55.60 -22.03 -3.27
CA GLY A 893 55.02 -23.36 -3.35
C GLY A 893 53.79 -23.44 -4.22
N HIS A 894 53.08 -22.33 -4.43
CA HIS A 894 51.97 -22.30 -5.37
C HIS A 894 52.45 -22.20 -6.83
N SER A 895 51.72 -22.84 -7.74
CA SER A 895 52.02 -22.87 -9.17
C SER A 895 51.20 -21.86 -10.00
N ARG A 896 50.21 -21.21 -9.38
CA ARG A 896 49.34 -20.17 -9.95
C ARG A 896 49.05 -19.07 -8.92
N SER A 897 48.35 -18.01 -9.35
CA SER A 897 48.09 -16.80 -8.57
C SER A 897 47.49 -17.12 -7.21
N VAL A 898 47.99 -16.45 -6.17
CA VAL A 898 47.40 -16.52 -4.82
C VAL A 898 46.30 -15.49 -4.73
N SER A 899 45.09 -15.93 -4.43
CA SER A 899 43.87 -15.11 -4.34
C SER A 899 43.70 -14.51 -2.96
N SER A 900 44.06 -15.25 -1.89
CA SER A 900 43.88 -14.80 -0.52
C SER A 900 44.92 -15.40 0.42
N ALA A 901 45.28 -14.63 1.45
CA ALA A 901 46.10 -15.09 2.56
C ALA A 901 45.52 -14.57 3.87
N THR A 902 45.46 -15.43 4.89
CA THR A 902 44.92 -15.06 6.20
C THR A 902 45.75 -15.68 7.33
N PHE A 903 45.87 -14.96 8.44
CA PHE A 903 46.51 -15.46 9.65
C PHE A 903 45.51 -16.19 10.54
N SER A 904 45.98 -17.21 11.21
CA SER A 904 45.31 -17.79 12.39
C SER A 904 45.14 -16.73 13.49
N HIS A 905 44.13 -16.92 14.35
CA HIS A 905 43.84 -16.01 15.46
C HIS A 905 44.96 -16.01 16.51
N ASP A 906 45.64 -17.15 16.69
CA ASP A 906 46.85 -17.23 17.53
C ASP A 906 48.12 -16.67 16.85
N SER A 907 48.01 -16.22 15.60
CA SER A 907 49.09 -15.70 14.76
C SER A 907 50.24 -16.66 14.49
N ARG A 908 50.09 -17.97 14.73
CA ARG A 908 51.17 -18.96 14.54
C ARG A 908 51.21 -19.53 13.14
N LEU A 909 50.06 -19.65 12.50
CA LEU A 909 49.89 -20.21 11.17
C LEU A 909 49.38 -19.16 10.18
N LEU A 910 49.78 -19.31 8.92
CA LEU A 910 49.26 -18.57 7.78
C LEU A 910 48.70 -19.55 6.76
N ALA A 911 47.49 -19.29 6.26
CA ALA A 911 46.89 -20.06 5.18
C ALA A 911 46.85 -19.23 3.90
N SER A 912 47.17 -19.86 2.77
CA SER A 912 47.12 -19.25 1.45
C SER A 912 46.28 -20.08 0.48
N ALA A 913 45.35 -19.43 -0.22
CA ALA A 913 44.54 -20.01 -1.28
C ALA A 913 45.06 -19.58 -2.65
N SER A 914 45.07 -20.52 -3.61
CA SER A 914 45.58 -20.26 -4.94
C SER A 914 44.70 -20.85 -6.03
N SER A 915 44.79 -20.23 -7.21
CA SER A 915 44.22 -20.75 -8.45
C SER A 915 44.89 -22.04 -8.95
N ASP A 916 45.88 -22.58 -8.23
CA ASP A 916 46.53 -23.87 -8.50
C ASP A 916 45.84 -25.08 -7.87
N ASN A 917 44.66 -24.85 -7.29
CA ASN A 917 43.84 -25.86 -6.67
C ASN A 917 44.40 -26.38 -5.34
N THR A 918 45.36 -25.68 -4.72
CA THR A 918 45.90 -26.07 -3.42
C THR A 918 45.70 -24.97 -2.39
N VAL A 919 45.62 -25.40 -1.13
CA VAL A 919 45.76 -24.50 0.02
C VAL A 919 47.07 -24.85 0.70
N LYS A 920 47.83 -23.85 1.10
CA LYS A 920 49.09 -24.10 1.81
C LYS A 920 49.05 -23.46 3.17
N VAL A 921 49.45 -24.23 4.18
CA VAL A 921 49.58 -23.78 5.56
C VAL A 921 51.04 -23.67 5.89
N TRP A 922 51.41 -22.51 6.38
CA TRP A 922 52.77 -22.12 6.63
C TRP A 922 52.92 -21.79 8.10
N ASP A 923 54.02 -22.24 8.68
CA ASP A 923 54.42 -21.74 10.00
C ASP A 923 54.93 -20.31 9.84
N THR A 924 54.37 -19.40 10.61
CA THR A 924 54.70 -17.97 10.50
C THR A 924 56.08 -17.63 11.04
N ALA A 925 56.62 -18.43 11.97
CA ALA A 925 57.92 -18.19 12.59
C ALA A 925 59.07 -18.74 11.73
N THR A 926 58.91 -19.93 11.15
CA THR A 926 59.95 -20.57 10.33
C THR A 926 59.77 -20.31 8.83
N GLY A 927 58.57 -19.92 8.38
CA GLY A 927 58.21 -19.83 6.96
C GLY A 927 58.18 -21.16 6.24
N THR A 928 58.35 -22.26 6.96
CA THR A 928 58.30 -23.59 6.36
C THR A 928 56.87 -23.90 6.00
N LEU A 929 56.69 -24.41 4.79
CA LEU A 929 55.46 -25.08 4.41
C LEU A 929 55.25 -26.23 5.39
N GLN A 930 54.31 -26.06 6.31
CA GLN A 930 53.94 -27.14 7.23
C GLN A 930 53.15 -28.17 6.44
N GLN A 931 52.16 -27.69 5.68
CA GLN A 931 51.19 -28.55 5.01
C GLN A 931 50.84 -28.00 3.64
N THR A 932 50.91 -28.86 2.61
CA THR A 932 50.24 -28.61 1.33
C THR A 932 48.97 -29.44 1.32
N LEU A 933 47.86 -28.73 1.38
CA LEU A 933 46.53 -29.29 1.45
C LEU A 933 46.06 -29.53 0.01
N GLU A 934 46.43 -30.71 -0.50
CA GLU A 934 46.06 -31.17 -1.85
C GLU A 934 44.75 -31.93 -1.79
N GLY A 935 43.84 -31.61 -2.70
CA GLY A 935 42.57 -32.31 -2.79
C GLY A 935 41.51 -31.56 -3.59
N HIS A 936 41.67 -30.26 -3.80
CA HIS A 936 40.80 -29.51 -4.70
C HIS A 936 41.17 -29.78 -6.16
N SER A 937 40.17 -29.84 -7.04
CA SER A 937 40.32 -30.10 -8.48
C SER A 937 40.20 -28.83 -9.35
N SER A 938 39.91 -27.68 -8.73
CA SER A 938 39.83 -26.36 -9.37
C SER A 938 40.31 -25.25 -8.42
N ALA A 939 40.29 -24.00 -8.87
CA ALA A 939 40.87 -22.84 -8.19
C ALA A 939 40.24 -22.58 -6.82
N VAL A 940 41.08 -22.30 -5.81
CA VAL A 940 40.65 -21.94 -4.46
C VAL A 940 40.59 -20.41 -4.35
N HIS A 941 39.45 -19.86 -3.94
CA HIS A 941 39.22 -18.40 -3.87
C HIS A 941 39.34 -17.84 -2.47
N SER A 942 38.91 -18.60 -1.45
CA SER A 942 38.86 -18.11 -0.08
C SER A 942 39.28 -19.17 0.93
N VAL A 943 39.90 -18.70 2.00
CA VAL A 943 40.35 -19.48 3.15
C VAL A 943 39.99 -18.75 4.43
N ALA A 944 39.54 -19.50 5.42
CA ALA A 944 39.23 -18.97 6.74
C ALA A 944 39.73 -19.93 7.82
N PHE A 945 40.33 -19.40 8.88
CA PHE A 945 40.61 -20.15 10.09
C PHE A 945 39.38 -20.16 11.00
N SER A 946 39.20 -21.24 11.75
CA SER A 946 38.34 -21.21 12.93
C SER A 946 38.88 -20.23 13.97
N HIS A 947 38.01 -19.73 14.85
CA HIS A 947 38.39 -18.78 15.90
C HIS A 947 39.35 -19.41 16.93
N ASP A 948 39.23 -20.71 17.17
CA ASP A 948 40.18 -21.48 17.98
C ASP A 948 41.50 -21.83 17.24
N SER A 949 41.62 -21.43 15.97
CA SER A 949 42.76 -21.68 15.07
C SER A 949 43.08 -23.15 14.79
N ARG A 950 42.21 -24.10 15.17
CA ARG A 950 42.45 -25.54 14.99
C ARG A 950 42.07 -26.06 13.62
N LEU A 951 41.10 -25.44 12.98
CA LEU A 951 40.55 -25.87 11.70
C LEU A 951 40.74 -24.79 10.65
N LEU A 952 40.90 -25.25 9.40
CA LEU A 952 40.96 -24.38 8.23
C LEU A 952 39.91 -24.84 7.23
N ALA A 953 39.10 -23.91 6.73
CA ALA A 953 38.18 -24.18 5.62
C ALA A 953 38.68 -23.52 4.35
N SER A 954 38.59 -24.24 3.23
CA SER A 954 38.94 -23.74 1.90
C SER A 954 37.80 -23.94 0.91
N ALA A 955 37.44 -22.87 0.20
CA ALA A 955 36.36 -22.87 -0.80
C ALA A 955 36.91 -22.76 -2.23
N SER A 956 36.42 -23.62 -3.12
CA SER A 956 36.97 -23.84 -4.46
C SER A 956 35.90 -23.87 -5.56
N ASP A 957 36.35 -23.57 -6.79
CA ASP A 957 35.59 -23.71 -8.03
C ASP A 957 35.27 -25.16 -8.41
N ASP A 958 35.78 -26.14 -7.67
CA ASP A 958 35.45 -27.57 -7.87
C ASP A 958 34.16 -28.00 -7.16
N ASN A 959 33.41 -27.02 -6.65
CA ASN A 959 32.15 -27.22 -5.95
C ASN A 959 32.32 -27.91 -4.59
N THR A 960 33.54 -28.02 -4.06
CA THR A 960 33.80 -28.61 -2.74
C THR A 960 34.36 -27.58 -1.79
N VAL A 961 34.11 -27.83 -0.51
CA VAL A 961 34.85 -27.18 0.58
C VAL A 961 35.56 -28.25 1.35
N LYS A 962 36.80 -27.98 1.72
CA LYS A 962 37.60 -28.93 2.48
C LYS A 962 37.91 -28.34 3.84
N ILE A 963 37.71 -29.18 4.86
CA ILE A 963 38.13 -28.89 6.23
C ILE A 963 39.43 -29.62 6.47
N TRP A 964 40.39 -28.86 6.96
CA TRP A 964 41.74 -29.33 7.22
C TRP A 964 42.04 -29.17 8.69
N ASP A 965 42.66 -30.20 9.25
CA ASP A 965 43.31 -30.07 10.55
C ASP A 965 44.54 -29.19 10.38
N THR A 966 44.61 -28.08 11.11
CA THR A 966 45.76 -27.16 10.98
C THR A 966 47.04 -27.71 11.57
N ALA A 967 46.97 -28.64 12.54
CA ALA A 967 48.12 -29.21 13.21
C ALA A 967 48.72 -30.39 12.42
N ILE A 968 47.86 -31.23 11.85
CA ILE A 968 48.29 -32.45 11.13
C ILE A 968 48.32 -32.23 9.62
N GLY A 969 47.58 -31.26 9.09
CA GLY A 969 47.45 -30.99 7.65
C GLY A 969 46.67 -32.04 6.88
N THR A 970 46.13 -33.03 7.58
CA THR A 970 45.27 -34.02 6.98
C THR A 970 43.95 -33.36 6.61
N LEU A 971 43.49 -33.68 5.41
CA LEU A 971 42.09 -33.51 5.05
C LEU A 971 41.27 -34.27 6.08
N GLN A 972 40.67 -33.53 7.01
CA GLN A 972 39.75 -34.11 7.97
C GLN A 972 38.54 -34.58 7.19
N GLN A 973 37.96 -33.66 6.40
CA GLN A 973 36.69 -33.88 5.75
C GLN A 973 36.63 -33.14 4.41
N THR A 974 36.23 -33.85 3.36
CA THR A 974 35.78 -33.21 2.12
C THR A 974 34.28 -33.05 2.19
N LEU A 975 33.84 -31.80 2.22
CA LEU A 975 32.44 -31.44 2.25
C LEU A 975 31.93 -31.47 0.81
N GLU A 976 31.65 -32.69 0.36
CA GLU A 976 31.05 -32.99 -0.93
C GLU A 976 29.53 -32.92 -0.83
N GLY A 977 28.91 -32.18 -1.75
CA GLY A 977 27.46 -32.06 -1.77
C GLY A 977 26.94 -30.84 -2.48
N HIS A 978 27.80 -29.87 -2.82
CA HIS A 978 27.42 -28.75 -3.66
C HIS A 978 27.61 -29.09 -5.15
N GLY A 979 26.61 -28.74 -5.97
CA GLY A 979 26.63 -29.02 -7.41
C GLY A 979 27.40 -28.00 -8.25
N TYR A 980 27.75 -26.85 -7.66
CA TYR A 980 28.35 -25.68 -8.30
C TYR A 980 29.26 -24.89 -7.33
N VAL A 981 29.95 -23.86 -7.84
CA VAL A 981 31.00 -23.09 -7.14
C VAL A 981 30.54 -22.53 -5.80
N VAL A 982 31.41 -22.59 -4.79
CA VAL A 982 31.17 -22.03 -3.45
C VAL A 982 31.78 -20.63 -3.36
N TYR A 983 30.96 -19.61 -3.14
CA TYR A 983 31.39 -18.21 -3.14
C TYR A 983 31.77 -17.67 -1.76
N SER A 984 31.19 -18.21 -0.69
CA SER A 984 31.39 -17.69 0.66
C SER A 984 31.47 -18.81 1.69
N VAL A 985 32.39 -18.64 2.65
CA VAL A 985 32.67 -19.57 3.74
C VAL A 985 32.78 -18.79 5.03
N ALA A 986 32.07 -19.22 6.08
CA ALA A 986 32.12 -18.61 7.39
C ALA A 986 32.22 -19.68 8.48
N PHE A 987 33.12 -19.49 9.44
CA PHE A 987 33.11 -20.24 10.69
C PHE A 987 32.22 -19.53 11.71
N SER A 988 31.53 -20.33 12.51
CA SER A 988 30.94 -19.84 13.76
C SER A 988 32.04 -19.35 14.72
N HIS A 989 31.72 -18.35 15.54
CA HIS A 989 32.64 -17.79 16.53
C HIS A 989 33.04 -18.80 17.61
N ASN A 990 32.17 -19.77 17.91
CA ASN A 990 32.50 -20.89 18.79
C ASN A 990 33.33 -22.01 18.09
N SER A 991 33.64 -21.84 16.80
CA SER A 991 34.42 -22.77 15.96
C SER A 991 33.80 -24.16 15.72
N ARG A 992 32.54 -24.40 16.09
CA ARG A 992 31.90 -25.73 15.98
C ARG A 992 31.21 -25.97 14.65
N LEU A 993 30.70 -24.93 14.02
CA LEU A 993 29.92 -25.00 12.79
C LEU A 993 30.61 -24.23 11.67
N LEU A 994 30.48 -24.77 10.45
CA LEU A 994 30.95 -24.17 9.20
C LEU A 994 29.78 -24.04 8.23
N ALA A 995 29.56 -22.85 7.69
CA ALA A 995 28.50 -22.58 6.73
C ALA A 995 29.03 -22.15 5.38
N LEU A 996 28.45 -22.70 4.32
CA LEU A 996 28.92 -22.57 2.95
C LEU A 996 27.79 -22.09 2.05
N GLY A 997 28.01 -20.99 1.34
CA GLY A 997 27.09 -20.47 0.32
C GLY A 997 27.56 -20.83 -1.08
N SER A 998 26.72 -21.52 -1.86
CA SER A 998 27.06 -22.01 -3.21
C SER A 998 26.14 -21.47 -4.30
N SER A 999 26.64 -21.55 -5.54
CA SER A 999 25.89 -21.30 -6.77
C SER A 999 24.82 -22.35 -7.05
N ASP A 1000 24.82 -23.47 -6.31
CA ASP A 1000 23.78 -24.50 -6.42
C ASP A 1000 22.47 -24.15 -5.69
N ASN A 1001 22.37 -22.89 -5.25
CA ASN A 1001 21.24 -22.30 -4.55
C ASN A 1001 21.00 -22.88 -3.15
N THR A 1002 22.01 -23.53 -2.56
CA THR A 1002 21.91 -24.08 -1.20
C THR A 1002 22.97 -23.48 -0.30
N VAL A 1003 22.61 -23.43 0.98
CA VAL A 1003 23.59 -23.26 2.05
C VAL A 1003 23.78 -24.62 2.71
N LYS A 1004 25.01 -25.04 2.96
CA LYS A 1004 25.24 -26.26 3.74
C LYS A 1004 25.98 -25.91 5.02
N VAL A 1005 25.45 -26.45 6.11
CA VAL A 1005 26.05 -26.34 7.43
C VAL A 1005 26.64 -27.68 7.81
N TRP A 1006 27.90 -27.62 8.19
CA TRP A 1006 28.70 -28.76 8.55
C TRP A 1006 29.17 -28.60 9.98
N ASP A 1007 29.20 -29.69 10.72
CA ASP A 1007 29.94 -29.71 11.97
C ASP A 1007 31.42 -29.67 11.62
N ALA A 1008 32.14 -28.71 12.18
CA ALA A 1008 33.52 -28.46 11.81
C ALA A 1008 34.46 -29.57 12.32
N ALA A 1009 34.10 -30.25 13.41
CA ALA A 1009 34.92 -31.28 14.03
C ALA A 1009 34.71 -32.67 13.40
N THR A 1010 33.46 -33.01 13.04
CA THR A 1010 33.14 -34.31 12.43
C THR A 1010 33.05 -34.24 10.90
N GLY A 1011 32.90 -33.04 10.33
CA GLY A 1011 32.54 -32.77 8.91
C GLY A 1011 31.38 -33.60 8.40
N THR A 1012 30.49 -34.01 9.31
CA THR A 1012 29.20 -34.53 8.92
C THR A 1012 28.35 -33.36 8.47
N LEU A 1013 27.71 -33.52 7.31
CA LEU A 1013 26.68 -32.60 6.86
C LEU A 1013 25.58 -32.61 7.90
N GLN A 1014 25.53 -31.56 8.71
CA GLN A 1014 24.47 -31.43 9.69
C GLN A 1014 23.19 -31.08 8.94
N GLN A 1015 23.27 -30.08 8.05
CA GLN A 1015 22.08 -29.51 7.41
C GLN A 1015 22.37 -29.10 5.97
N THR A 1016 21.49 -29.50 5.06
CA THR A 1016 21.39 -28.86 3.73
C THR A 1016 20.21 -27.91 3.75
N LEU A 1017 20.54 -26.63 3.83
CA LEU A 1017 19.60 -25.53 3.84
C LEU A 1017 19.20 -25.23 2.40
N LYS A 1018 18.18 -25.95 1.93
CA LYS A 1018 17.57 -25.73 0.61
C LYS A 1018 16.48 -24.69 0.77
N GLY A 1019 16.54 -23.63 -0.03
CA GLY A 1019 15.52 -22.60 0.02
C GLY A 1019 15.78 -21.40 -0.88
N HIS A 1020 17.03 -21.15 -1.30
CA HIS A 1020 17.33 -20.11 -2.27
C HIS A 1020 17.01 -20.57 -3.71
N ARG A 1021 16.56 -19.63 -4.56
CA ARG A 1021 16.20 -19.88 -5.98
C ARG A 1021 17.37 -19.64 -6.94
N TYR A 1022 18.37 -18.90 -6.48
CA TYR A 1022 19.59 -18.54 -7.20
C TYR A 1022 20.80 -18.60 -6.26
N THR A 1023 21.98 -18.32 -6.82
CA THR A 1023 23.29 -18.39 -6.17
C THR A 1023 23.34 -17.62 -4.85
N VAL A 1024 23.84 -18.26 -3.80
CA VAL A 1024 24.12 -17.62 -2.52
C VAL A 1024 25.44 -16.85 -2.63
N SER A 1025 25.40 -15.54 -2.44
CA SER A 1025 26.54 -14.62 -2.59
C SER A 1025 27.35 -14.47 -1.30
N SER A 1026 26.70 -14.54 -0.14
CA SER A 1026 27.36 -14.29 1.16
C SER A 1026 26.72 -15.08 2.30
N VAL A 1027 27.53 -15.52 3.25
CA VAL A 1027 27.08 -16.16 4.50
C VAL A 1027 27.81 -15.56 5.70
N ALA A 1028 27.10 -15.41 6.83
CA ALA A 1028 27.67 -14.90 8.06
C ALA A 1028 27.05 -15.59 9.28
N PHE A 1029 27.85 -15.84 10.32
CA PHE A 1029 27.35 -16.29 11.62
C PHE A 1029 27.17 -15.11 12.58
N SER A 1030 26.19 -15.18 13.47
CA SER A 1030 26.10 -14.29 14.62
C SER A 1030 27.32 -14.45 15.55
N HIS A 1031 27.69 -13.41 16.31
CA HIS A 1031 28.80 -13.48 17.26
C HIS A 1031 28.57 -14.54 18.37
N ASP A 1032 27.30 -14.77 18.75
CA ASP A 1032 26.92 -15.85 19.67
C ASP A 1032 26.88 -17.25 19.02
N SER A 1033 27.11 -17.34 17.71
CA SER A 1033 27.14 -18.56 16.89
C SER A 1033 25.82 -19.33 16.80
N ARG A 1034 24.69 -18.74 17.20
CA ARG A 1034 23.38 -19.40 17.18
C ARG A 1034 22.64 -19.26 15.86
N LEU A 1035 22.88 -18.18 15.13
CA LEU A 1035 22.17 -17.86 13.90
C LEU A 1035 23.15 -17.81 12.72
N LEU A 1036 22.66 -18.22 11.56
CA LEU A 1036 23.36 -18.16 10.29
C LEU A 1036 22.52 -17.34 9.32
N ALA A 1037 23.11 -16.33 8.70
CA ALA A 1037 22.49 -15.54 7.65
C ALA A 1037 23.09 -15.91 6.30
N SER A 1038 22.25 -15.96 5.26
CA SER A 1038 22.68 -16.17 3.88
C SER A 1038 21.99 -15.21 2.92
N GLY A 1039 22.76 -14.42 2.18
CA GLY A 1039 22.26 -13.56 1.11
C GLY A 1039 22.42 -14.22 -0.26
N SER A 1040 21.42 -14.07 -1.13
CA SER A 1040 21.42 -14.68 -2.47
C SER A 1040 21.00 -13.69 -3.56
N TYR A 1041 21.42 -14.00 -4.79
CA TYR A 1041 21.00 -13.34 -6.02
C TYR A 1041 19.50 -13.55 -6.34
N ASP A 1042 18.80 -14.41 -5.60
CA ASP A 1042 17.35 -14.57 -5.70
C ASP A 1042 16.57 -13.43 -5.05
N SER A 1043 17.26 -12.37 -4.65
CA SER A 1043 16.71 -11.25 -3.91
C SER A 1043 16.28 -11.61 -2.49
N THR A 1044 16.80 -12.72 -1.94
CA THR A 1044 16.44 -13.14 -0.61
C THR A 1044 17.61 -13.24 0.35
N VAL A 1045 17.34 -12.93 1.61
CA VAL A 1045 18.23 -13.25 2.73
C VAL A 1045 17.54 -14.26 3.61
N LYS A 1046 18.19 -15.38 3.91
CA LYS A 1046 17.61 -16.40 4.78
C LYS A 1046 18.38 -16.47 6.08
N VAL A 1047 17.65 -16.54 7.19
CA VAL A 1047 18.21 -16.74 8.53
C VAL A 1047 17.86 -18.14 8.99
N TRP A 1048 18.87 -18.87 9.38
CA TRP A 1048 18.78 -20.26 9.77
C TRP A 1048 19.23 -20.38 11.21
N ASP A 1049 18.58 -21.27 11.95
CA ASP A 1049 19.16 -21.73 13.20
C ASP A 1049 20.40 -22.56 12.87
N ALA A 1050 21.54 -22.16 13.44
CA ALA A 1050 22.81 -22.77 13.13
C ALA A 1050 22.88 -24.24 13.60
N ALA A 1051 22.16 -24.61 14.66
CA ALA A 1051 22.22 -25.94 15.26
C ALA A 1051 21.23 -26.92 14.63
N THR A 1052 19.98 -26.47 14.38
CA THR A 1052 18.92 -27.33 13.84
C THR A 1052 18.80 -27.26 12.33
N GLY A 1053 19.40 -26.24 11.68
CA GLY A 1053 19.21 -25.96 10.26
C GLY A 1053 17.78 -25.61 9.88
N THR A 1054 16.91 -25.40 10.87
CA THR A 1054 15.56 -24.96 10.59
C THR A 1054 15.64 -23.54 10.09
N LEU A 1055 15.06 -23.34 8.93
CA LEU A 1055 14.89 -22.02 8.35
C LEU A 1055 13.96 -21.22 9.28
N GLN A 1056 14.56 -20.34 10.07
CA GLN A 1056 13.84 -19.44 10.97
C GLN A 1056 13.21 -18.32 10.16
N GLN A 1057 14.01 -17.82 9.23
CA GLN A 1057 13.98 -16.56 8.49
C GLN A 1057 13.96 -16.60 6.94
N THR A 1058 12.98 -16.15 6.17
CA THR A 1058 13.23 -15.77 4.74
C THR A 1058 12.86 -14.33 4.53
N LEU A 1059 13.78 -13.55 3.97
CA LEU A 1059 13.59 -12.16 3.59
C LEU A 1059 13.40 -12.12 2.07
N GLU A 1060 12.19 -12.01 1.51
CA GLU A 1060 11.94 -11.94 0.04
C GLU A 1060 11.00 -10.77 -0.31
N VAL A 1061 11.12 -10.15 -1.49
CA VAL A 1061 10.09 -9.25 -2.05
C VAL A 1061 9.64 -9.79 -3.41
N ASN A 1062 8.34 -10.01 -3.57
CA ASN A 1062 7.74 -10.43 -4.83
C ASN A 1062 7.72 -9.29 -5.85
N ASN A 1063 8.69 -9.27 -6.76
CA ASN A 1063 8.55 -8.57 -8.04
C ASN A 1063 7.53 -9.30 -8.92
N CYS A 1064 6.39 -8.67 -9.23
CA CYS A 1064 5.53 -9.09 -10.34
C CYS A 1064 6.28 -8.97 -11.66
N PHE A 1065 6.90 -10.07 -12.12
CA PHE A 1065 7.27 -10.20 -13.52
C PHE A 1065 6.02 -10.46 -14.36
N LYS A 1066 5.78 -9.57 -15.31
CA LYS A 1066 4.83 -9.71 -16.41
C LYS A 1066 4.92 -11.11 -17.04
N VAL A 1067 3.81 -11.83 -17.07
CA VAL A 1067 3.60 -12.89 -18.05
C VAL A 1067 2.53 -12.40 -19.03
N ASN A 1068 2.98 -12.11 -20.25
CA ASN A 1068 2.12 -12.11 -21.43
C ASN A 1068 1.47 -13.48 -21.57
N THR A 1069 0.15 -13.55 -21.62
CA THR A 1069 -0.57 -14.71 -22.17
C THR A 1069 -1.44 -14.27 -23.35
N THR A 1070 -0.77 -14.01 -24.46
CA THR A 1070 -1.26 -14.56 -25.74
C THR A 1070 -0.93 -16.05 -25.73
N GLY A 1071 -1.92 -16.93 -25.88
CA GLY A 1071 -1.64 -18.33 -26.22
C GLY A 1071 -2.66 -19.32 -25.69
N LEU A 1072 -3.67 -19.57 -26.52
CA LEU A 1072 -4.24 -20.88 -26.82
C LEU A 1072 -3.76 -22.09 -25.99
N LEU A 1073 -4.76 -22.73 -25.40
CA LEU A 1073 -4.81 -24.12 -24.95
C LEU A 1073 -4.06 -25.10 -25.86
N THR A 1074 -3.10 -25.84 -25.30
CA THR A 1074 -2.83 -27.22 -25.69
C THR A 1074 -2.53 -28.07 -24.45
N LEU A 1075 -3.44 -28.99 -24.16
CA LEU A 1075 -3.27 -30.09 -23.21
C LEU A 1075 -2.36 -31.17 -23.81
N PRO A 1076 -1.54 -31.90 -23.03
CA PRO A 1076 -0.97 -33.16 -23.49
C PRO A 1076 -1.96 -34.30 -23.21
N ILE A 1077 -2.45 -34.93 -24.28
CA ILE A 1077 -3.04 -36.29 -24.21
C ILE A 1077 -1.96 -37.27 -24.68
N SER A 1078 -1.64 -38.22 -23.82
CA SER A 1078 -0.87 -39.41 -24.16
C SER A 1078 -1.75 -40.42 -24.90
N SER A 1079 -1.39 -40.82 -26.12
CA SER A 1079 -1.40 -42.23 -26.58
C SER A 1079 -1.20 -42.37 -28.08
N GLN A 1080 -0.16 -43.16 -28.43
CA GLN A 1080 -0.04 -44.09 -29.56
C GLN A 1080 0.05 -43.62 -31.02
N GLU A 1081 0.90 -44.38 -31.71
CA GLU A 1081 1.34 -44.39 -33.11
C GLU A 1081 0.25 -44.18 -34.18
N VAL A 1082 0.62 -43.51 -35.28
CA VAL A 1082 0.74 -44.06 -36.67
C VAL A 1082 0.81 -42.91 -37.69
N GLY A 1083 1.87 -42.92 -38.51
CA GLY A 1083 1.84 -42.64 -39.95
C GLY A 1083 1.53 -41.24 -40.51
N GLY A 1084 2.54 -40.63 -41.15
CA GLY A 1084 2.42 -40.24 -42.56
C GLY A 1084 2.20 -38.76 -42.95
N LYS A 1085 3.25 -38.20 -43.55
CA LYS A 1085 3.30 -37.31 -44.75
C LYS A 1085 2.70 -35.88 -44.74
N SER A 1086 3.61 -34.97 -45.11
CA SER A 1086 3.52 -33.98 -46.22
C SER A 1086 3.27 -32.49 -45.90
N ASP A 1087 4.30 -31.73 -46.30
CA ASP A 1087 4.28 -30.56 -47.17
C ASP A 1087 3.85 -29.15 -46.71
N ARG A 1088 4.91 -28.31 -46.61
CA ARG A 1088 5.19 -27.08 -47.40
C ARG A 1088 4.33 -25.81 -47.23
N LYS A 1089 5.11 -24.75 -46.97
CA LYS A 1089 5.20 -23.42 -47.64
C LYS A 1089 4.50 -22.20 -47.00
N GLY A 1090 5.29 -21.12 -46.96
CA GLY A 1090 4.87 -19.74 -47.30
C GLY A 1090 4.99 -18.73 -46.15
N LEU A 1091 6.13 -18.07 -45.92
CA LEU A 1091 6.61 -16.80 -46.50
C LEU A 1091 5.69 -15.57 -46.31
N GLY A 1092 6.26 -14.51 -45.72
CA GLY A 1092 5.69 -13.16 -45.70
C GLY A 1092 6.49 -12.17 -44.85
N GLU A 1093 7.65 -11.72 -45.35
CA GLU A 1093 8.28 -10.47 -44.92
C GLU A 1093 7.48 -9.26 -45.46
N PHE A 1094 7.44 -8.12 -44.75
CA PHE A 1094 7.88 -6.83 -45.29
C PHE A 1094 8.03 -5.74 -44.20
N LYS A 1095 8.96 -4.83 -44.50
CA LYS A 1095 9.65 -3.84 -43.66
C LYS A 1095 8.90 -2.49 -43.51
N GLY A 1096 9.14 -1.84 -42.37
CA GLY A 1096 9.74 -0.49 -42.28
C GLY A 1096 8.83 0.72 -42.02
N HIS A 1097 9.10 1.48 -40.95
CA HIS A 1097 9.71 2.83 -40.97
C HIS A 1097 9.95 3.39 -39.53
N SER A 1098 11.10 4.04 -39.35
CA SER A 1098 11.63 4.78 -38.19
C SER A 1098 10.85 6.09 -37.90
N ALA A 1099 10.92 6.79 -36.75
CA ALA A 1099 12.12 7.20 -36.02
C ALA A 1099 11.81 7.89 -34.64
N ASN A 1100 12.88 7.97 -33.84
CA ASN A 1100 13.23 8.94 -32.77
C ASN A 1100 12.47 8.97 -31.42
N ALA A 1101 13.06 8.26 -30.44
CA ALA A 1101 13.66 8.90 -29.26
C ALA A 1101 14.81 8.02 -28.70
N ARG A 1102 16.06 8.41 -28.99
CA ARG A 1102 17.30 7.91 -28.36
C ARG A 1102 17.81 9.02 -27.44
N LEU A 1103 18.15 8.70 -26.19
CA LEU A 1103 19.44 9.04 -25.55
C LEU A 1103 19.47 8.56 -24.08
N CYS A 1104 20.62 8.02 -23.68
CA CYS A 1104 21.03 7.52 -22.36
C CYS A 1104 20.49 6.16 -21.88
N PHE A 1105 21.27 5.12 -22.22
CA PHE A 1105 21.53 3.83 -21.54
C PHE A 1105 21.75 2.73 -22.58
N LYS A 1106 22.86 2.84 -23.31
CA LYS A 1106 23.40 1.74 -24.12
C LYS A 1106 24.92 1.83 -24.20
N GLU A 1107 25.56 1.95 -23.04
CA GLU A 1107 27.00 1.83 -22.86
C GLU A 1107 27.23 1.45 -21.39
N ASN A 1108 27.33 0.14 -21.09
CA ASN A 1108 28.16 -0.42 -19.99
C ASN A 1108 28.04 -1.93 -19.73
N TYR A 1109 27.49 -2.74 -20.64
CA TYR A 1109 27.69 -4.20 -20.62
C TYR A 1109 28.38 -4.77 -21.86
N ARG A 1110 29.11 -3.93 -22.60
CA ARG A 1110 29.96 -4.36 -23.72
C ARG A 1110 31.41 -3.85 -23.66
N ARG A 1111 31.88 -3.50 -22.45
CA ARG A 1111 33.26 -3.02 -22.23
C ARG A 1111 34.04 -3.70 -21.10
N LYS A 1112 33.57 -4.84 -20.56
CA LYS A 1112 34.42 -5.75 -19.74
C LYS A 1112 34.63 -7.15 -20.33
N ASP A 1113 34.00 -7.46 -21.47
CA ASP A 1113 34.18 -8.73 -22.19
C ASP A 1113 34.89 -8.58 -23.55
N ARG A 1114 35.39 -7.38 -23.86
CA ARG A 1114 36.21 -7.12 -25.07
C ARG A 1114 37.68 -6.82 -24.80
N GLU A 1115 38.11 -6.81 -23.54
CA GLU A 1115 39.55 -6.80 -23.16
C GLU A 1115 40.06 -8.15 -22.61
N ARG A 1116 39.21 -9.18 -22.46
CA ARG A 1116 39.64 -10.55 -22.11
C ARG A 1116 39.69 -11.55 -23.26
N ARG A 1117 39.36 -11.15 -24.49
CA ARG A 1117 39.63 -11.93 -25.71
C ARG A 1117 40.06 -11.05 -26.89
N PHE A 1118 41.20 -10.38 -26.73
CA PHE A 1118 42.11 -10.11 -27.85
C PHE A 1118 43.57 -10.04 -27.36
N LEU A 1119 44.02 -11.12 -26.70
CA LEU A 1119 45.42 -11.52 -26.73
C LEU A 1119 45.55 -13.05 -26.90
N PHE A 1120 44.81 -13.59 -27.86
CA PHE A 1120 44.95 -14.94 -28.45
C PHE A 1120 44.09 -14.88 -29.74
N LEU A 1121 44.59 -14.58 -30.94
CA LEU A 1121 45.55 -15.34 -31.73
C LEU A 1121 45.99 -14.59 -33.02
N LYS A 1122 47.19 -14.97 -33.49
CA LYS A 1122 47.90 -14.73 -34.77
C LYS A 1122 48.83 -13.50 -34.80
N LYS A 1123 50.13 -13.66 -35.00
CA LYS A 1123 50.79 -14.62 -35.90
C LYS A 1123 52.28 -14.76 -35.55
N GLU A 1124 52.73 -15.95 -35.16
CA GLU A 1124 54.10 -16.36 -35.50
C GLU A 1124 54.09 -16.83 -36.96
N ARG A 1125 54.84 -16.12 -37.80
CA ARG A 1125 55.57 -16.69 -38.94
C ARG A 1125 56.61 -15.67 -39.37
N ALA A 1126 57.86 -15.90 -38.99
CA ALA A 1126 58.83 -16.58 -39.85
C ALA A 1126 60.26 -16.11 -39.54
N VAL A 1127 61.09 -16.99 -38.98
CA VAL A 1127 62.48 -17.16 -39.44
C VAL A 1127 62.82 -18.66 -39.39
N ASN A 1128 62.94 -19.22 -40.60
CA ASN A 1128 63.67 -20.40 -41.08
C ASN A 1128 64.46 -21.29 -40.12
N GLY A 1129 64.34 -22.61 -40.33
CA GLY A 1129 65.35 -23.58 -39.88
C GLY A 1129 65.01 -25.07 -40.04
N SER A 1130 65.03 -25.56 -41.29
CA SER A 1130 65.44 -26.93 -41.72
C SER A 1130 64.79 -28.21 -41.14
N GLY A 1131 64.21 -29.01 -42.04
CA GLY A 1131 64.69 -30.39 -42.25
C GLY A 1131 63.72 -31.54 -41.97
N SER A 1132 63.34 -32.26 -43.05
CA SER A 1132 62.95 -33.68 -43.17
C SER A 1132 62.04 -34.32 -42.11
N GLY A 1133 60.96 -35.03 -42.44
CA GLY A 1133 60.58 -35.67 -43.68
C GLY A 1133 59.73 -36.90 -43.36
N MET A 1134 58.64 -37.06 -44.12
CA MET A 1134 58.04 -38.33 -44.54
C MET A 1134 57.39 -39.28 -43.50
N VAL A 1135 56.11 -39.59 -43.81
CA VAL A 1135 55.56 -40.96 -44.02
C VAL A 1135 55.12 -41.71 -42.74
N VAL A 1136 53.95 -42.35 -42.63
CA VAL A 1136 52.74 -42.57 -43.47
C VAL A 1136 51.83 -43.50 -42.64
N LYS A 1137 50.51 -43.38 -42.85
CA LYS A 1137 49.43 -44.37 -42.66
C LYS A 1137 49.24 -44.94 -41.24
N THR A 1138 48.02 -45.11 -40.74
CA THR A 1138 46.73 -45.40 -41.40
C THR A 1138 45.61 -44.91 -40.52
#